data_AF-A0A2H3GN52-F1
#
_entry.id   AF-A0A2H3GN52-F1
#
_cell.length_a   1.000
_cell.length_b   1.000
_cell.length_c   1.000
_cell.angle_alpha   90.00
_cell.angle_beta   90.00
_cell.angle_gamma   90.00
#
_symmetry.space_group_name_H-M   'P 1'
#
loop_
_entity.id
_entity.type
_entity.pdbx_description
1 polymer ?
#
loop_
_entity_poly.entity_id
_entity_poly.type
_entity_poly.pdbx_seq_one_letter_code
_entity_poly.pdbx_strand_id
1 'polypeptide(L)'
;MSGLSDRMLQLDMALTQNGTPATPHLRQARIKRKNSPTDISHLVFGPQPGKKHQLWITDRIMDPQTIPHFFEFLMSGELPGDRKTSRPLLTVEEVKNLTRPASEWAPAPLNRQARSTGEWIGIRIGSYEDSSRLWPIAKELHAMKSRLWEGVPPISERRWQELGLDHPDRFPEACSYFVAVINVFIYLNTKRTKAALRKTYNLIWDHLKVFEQAINAKRKAEAEDGVYEYVSVTGLWYEFIRAQYDSICENAHHWIIEHIDRIRESIVQELALHQPDHPDHYSDKQWELTNKLHDLAENTSQADYTIMMPTDGYKGDNLPVKEDDRLTEAHGGGFRTETISWSANLAWRASDYTKRVRYLDRKEMYSHFEHEDFRQLRSSVGVTDPACMVISAISQIDAQAMAREELRGLPNHPDFVPWIEYARRKSNKHLGFVAYRLCHGYSPEKWDSFKGKFEADISDWGRGTVGINDIRKACKIHWIDGQEKDIADDDIEAAKKHFETISDQSVHDRVFLVIDEATMKSYLEPEPGKDKFVIAVDAKYNPTDEENVESPGYKGTLRILGSLLWDELGALLIMQSAFLENLWPMAMHDAEGVYRGIRVTSVLKFSSYQENLNWRLASEIVPKLVAFRRRLEFRQRR
;
A
#
# COMPACT_ATOMS: atom_id res chain seq x y z
N MET A 1 -40.00 -31.62 -0.56
CA MET A 1 -38.92 -32.59 -0.25
C MET A 1 -37.61 -31.91 -0.61
N SER A 2 -36.62 -31.85 0.30
CA SER A 2 -35.31 -31.26 -0.03
C SER A 2 -34.64 -32.03 -1.17
N GLY A 3 -34.00 -31.30 -2.09
CA GLY A 3 -33.27 -31.84 -3.24
C GLY A 3 -32.07 -32.70 -2.83
N LEU A 4 -31.39 -33.34 -3.79
CA LEU A 4 -30.23 -34.19 -3.48
C LEU A 4 -29.07 -33.32 -2.98
N SER A 5 -28.83 -32.16 -3.60
CA SER A 5 -27.82 -31.18 -3.19
C SER A 5 -27.97 -30.77 -1.72
N ASP A 6 -29.18 -30.38 -1.32
CA ASP A 6 -29.47 -29.96 0.06
C ASP A 6 -29.15 -31.05 1.09
N ARG A 7 -29.47 -32.32 0.79
CA ARG A 7 -29.20 -33.44 1.70
C ARG A 7 -27.70 -33.69 1.83
N MET A 8 -26.97 -33.60 0.72
CA MET A 8 -25.51 -33.75 0.71
C MET A 8 -24.83 -32.63 1.49
N LEU A 9 -25.29 -31.39 1.30
CA LEU A 9 -24.82 -30.23 2.04
C LEU A 9 -24.99 -30.41 3.55
N GLN A 10 -26.19 -30.81 4.01
CA GLN A 10 -26.45 -31.04 5.44
C GLN A 10 -25.56 -32.16 6.01
N LEU A 11 -25.35 -33.23 5.26
CA LEU A 11 -24.47 -34.33 5.66
C LEU A 11 -23.00 -33.88 5.78
N ASP A 12 -22.48 -33.18 4.77
CA ASP A 12 -21.10 -32.68 4.80
C ASP A 12 -20.87 -31.68 5.94
N MET A 13 -21.84 -30.79 6.17
CA MET A 13 -21.79 -29.86 7.29
C MET A 13 -21.72 -30.58 8.64
N ALA A 14 -22.53 -31.62 8.83
CA ALA A 14 -22.52 -32.42 10.06
C ALA A 14 -21.20 -33.19 10.24
N LEU A 15 -20.65 -33.74 9.16
CA LEU A 15 -19.42 -34.54 9.21
C LEU A 15 -18.15 -33.69 9.35
N THR A 16 -18.16 -32.46 8.84
CA THR A 16 -16.96 -31.62 8.77
C THR A 16 -17.03 -30.37 9.62
N GLN A 17 -18.03 -30.19 10.49
CA GLN A 17 -18.18 -28.99 11.33
C GLN A 17 -16.85 -28.52 11.98
N ASN A 18 -16.04 -29.44 12.48
CA ASN A 18 -14.76 -29.15 13.15
C ASN A 18 -13.52 -29.25 12.24
N GLY A 19 -13.72 -29.23 10.93
CA GLY A 19 -12.70 -29.49 9.91
C GLY A 19 -12.59 -30.98 9.56
N THR A 20 -11.58 -31.31 8.77
CA THR A 20 -11.24 -32.69 8.36
C THR A 20 -9.89 -33.10 8.94
N PRO A 21 -9.56 -34.41 9.00
CA PRO A 21 -8.22 -34.86 9.42
C PRO A 21 -7.07 -34.26 8.60
N ALA A 22 -7.32 -33.85 7.35
CA ALA A 22 -6.34 -33.20 6.50
C ALA A 22 -6.12 -31.70 6.83
N THR A 23 -7.05 -31.06 7.53
CA THR A 23 -7.03 -29.60 7.77
C THR A 23 -5.73 -29.12 8.44
N PRO A 24 -5.19 -29.78 9.49
CA PRO A 24 -3.91 -29.38 10.09
C PRO A 24 -2.74 -29.46 9.10
N HIS A 25 -2.71 -30.48 8.24
CA HIS A 25 -1.66 -30.69 7.24
C HIS A 25 -1.69 -29.61 6.16
N LEU A 26 -2.88 -29.29 5.64
CA LEU A 26 -3.07 -28.21 4.67
C LEU A 26 -2.66 -26.85 5.24
N ARG A 27 -3.00 -26.59 6.51
CA ARG A 27 -2.57 -25.36 7.21
C ARG A 27 -1.05 -25.27 7.34
N GLN A 28 -0.38 -26.37 7.70
CA GLN A 28 1.09 -26.41 7.78
C GLN A 28 1.75 -26.22 6.41
N ALA A 29 1.20 -26.85 5.36
CA ALA A 29 1.69 -26.71 4.00
C ALA A 29 1.59 -25.25 3.51
N ARG A 30 0.45 -24.60 3.76
CA ARG A 30 0.24 -23.16 3.47
C ARG A 30 1.29 -22.29 4.16
N ILE A 31 1.49 -22.47 5.47
CA ILE A 31 2.49 -21.72 6.25
C ILE A 31 3.91 -21.91 5.68
N LYS A 32 4.24 -23.14 5.24
CA LYS A 32 5.54 -23.46 4.64
C LYS A 32 5.76 -22.74 3.30
N ARG A 33 4.72 -22.58 2.48
CA ARG A 33 4.79 -21.89 1.19
C ARG A 33 4.98 -20.38 1.31
N LYS A 34 4.44 -19.75 2.38
CA LYS A 34 4.55 -18.30 2.66
C LYS A 34 3.93 -17.38 1.60
N ASN A 35 2.97 -17.88 0.83
CA ASN A 35 2.26 -17.12 -0.21
C ASN A 35 0.99 -16.43 0.31
N SER A 36 0.70 -16.52 1.61
CA SER A 36 -0.49 -15.92 2.24
C SER A 36 -0.12 -15.24 3.56
N PRO A 37 -0.88 -14.23 4.02
CA PRO A 37 -0.63 -13.56 5.29
C PRO A 37 -0.47 -14.54 6.46
N THR A 38 0.47 -14.19 7.33
CA THR A 38 0.71 -14.86 8.60
C THR A 38 0.82 -13.82 9.71
N ASP A 39 1.25 -14.24 10.89
CA ASP A 39 1.55 -13.34 11.99
C ASP A 39 2.54 -12.22 11.57
N ILE A 40 2.12 -10.97 11.73
CA ILE A 40 2.91 -9.78 11.40
C ILE A 40 3.80 -9.30 12.54
N SER A 41 3.90 -10.04 13.65
CA SER A 41 4.71 -9.68 14.82
C SER A 41 6.14 -9.25 14.47
N HIS A 42 6.71 -9.88 13.45
CA HIS A 42 8.05 -9.60 12.93
C HIS A 42 8.19 -8.24 12.22
N LEU A 43 7.07 -7.54 11.94
CA LEU A 43 7.04 -6.22 11.31
C LEU A 43 6.68 -5.08 12.29
N VAL A 44 6.15 -5.39 13.48
CA VAL A 44 5.50 -4.39 14.35
C VAL A 44 6.03 -4.31 15.79
N PHE A 45 6.72 -5.35 16.29
CA PHE A 45 7.18 -5.37 17.70
C PHE A 45 8.62 -4.85 17.90
N GLY A 46 9.08 -3.96 17.02
CA GLY A 46 10.40 -3.33 17.13
C GLY A 46 11.58 -4.31 17.05
N PRO A 47 12.82 -3.84 17.29
CA PRO A 47 14.01 -4.64 17.18
C PRO A 47 14.08 -5.73 18.26
N GLN A 48 13.54 -6.91 17.94
CA GLN A 48 13.73 -8.12 18.75
C GLN A 48 15.21 -8.56 18.73
N PRO A 49 15.72 -9.29 19.74
CA PRO A 49 17.12 -9.72 19.79
C PRO A 49 17.63 -10.39 18.50
N GLY A 50 16.77 -11.14 17.79
CA GLY A 50 17.09 -11.78 16.51
C GLY A 50 16.84 -10.94 15.25
N LYS A 51 16.31 -9.71 15.37
CA LYS A 51 15.89 -8.83 14.25
C LYS A 51 16.53 -7.44 14.30
N LYS A 52 17.61 -7.28 15.06
CA LYS A 52 18.37 -6.01 15.17
C LYS A 52 18.98 -5.51 13.85
N HIS A 53 19.02 -6.34 12.81
CA HIS A 53 19.58 -6.03 11.49
C HIS A 53 18.53 -5.50 10.49
N GLN A 54 17.23 -5.62 10.81
CA GLN A 54 16.16 -5.01 10.03
C GLN A 54 16.14 -3.49 10.28
N LEU A 55 15.74 -2.71 9.27
CA LEU A 55 15.55 -1.28 9.37
C LEU A 55 14.16 -0.98 9.98
N TRP A 56 14.18 -0.31 11.12
CA TRP A 56 12.99 0.09 11.88
C TRP A 56 12.80 1.59 11.76
N ILE A 57 11.58 2.01 11.45
CA ILE A 57 11.18 3.40 11.20
C ILE A 57 10.10 3.77 12.20
N THR A 58 10.13 5.01 12.70
CA THR A 58 9.08 5.52 13.57
C THR A 58 7.79 5.69 12.77
N ASP A 59 6.75 4.95 13.11
CA ASP A 59 5.47 5.10 12.45
C ASP A 59 4.75 6.36 12.96
N ARG A 60 4.40 7.25 12.03
CA ARG A 60 3.43 8.31 12.26
C ARG A 60 2.09 7.71 11.86
N ILE A 61 1.32 7.25 12.84
CA ILE A 61 0.21 6.30 12.62
C ILE A 61 -0.78 6.82 11.57
N MET A 62 -1.08 8.11 11.60
CA MET A 62 -1.71 8.84 10.50
C MET A 62 -0.60 9.51 9.67
N ASP A 63 -0.57 9.28 8.36
CA ASP A 63 0.48 9.88 7.52
C ASP A 63 0.38 11.42 7.57
N PRO A 64 1.50 12.15 7.78
CA PRO A 64 1.49 13.59 8.00
C PRO A 64 0.79 14.42 6.92
N GLN A 65 0.81 13.94 5.67
CA GLN A 65 0.18 14.64 4.54
C GLN A 65 -1.35 14.68 4.59
N THR A 66 -1.96 13.86 5.46
CA THR A 66 -3.39 13.95 5.77
C THR A 66 -3.80 15.38 6.15
N ILE A 67 -2.92 16.16 6.78
CA ILE A 67 -3.22 17.53 7.25
C ILE A 67 -3.24 18.57 6.14
N PRO A 68 -2.19 18.74 5.32
CA PRO A 68 -2.29 19.66 4.18
C PRO A 68 -3.45 19.28 3.25
N HIS A 69 -3.72 17.99 3.01
CA HIS A 69 -4.90 17.57 2.25
C HIS A 69 -6.22 17.96 2.92
N PHE A 70 -6.31 17.84 4.25
CA PHE A 70 -7.48 18.32 4.99
C PHE A 70 -7.63 19.85 4.88
N PHE A 71 -6.54 20.61 4.97
CA PHE A 71 -6.59 22.08 4.85
C PHE A 71 -7.04 22.50 3.46
N GLU A 72 -6.60 21.81 2.40
CA GLU A 72 -7.11 22.02 1.05
C GLU A 72 -8.62 21.71 0.97
N PHE A 73 -9.04 20.58 1.54
CA PHE A 73 -10.45 20.18 1.60
C PHE A 73 -11.34 21.22 2.31
N LEU A 74 -10.86 21.86 3.38
CA LEU A 74 -11.61 22.91 4.08
C LEU A 74 -12.01 24.09 3.18
N MET A 75 -11.27 24.31 2.08
CA MET A 75 -11.52 25.38 1.12
C MET A 75 -12.23 24.89 -0.15
N SER A 76 -11.88 23.69 -0.64
CA SER A 76 -12.40 23.17 -1.92
C SER A 76 -13.69 22.36 -1.75
N GLY A 77 -13.86 21.73 -0.59
CA GLY A 77 -14.91 20.75 -0.32
C GLY A 77 -14.76 19.44 -1.10
N GLU A 78 -13.61 19.21 -1.75
CA GLU A 78 -13.38 18.06 -2.63
C GLU A 78 -12.94 16.81 -1.85
N LEU A 79 -13.75 15.76 -1.95
CA LEU A 79 -13.49 14.45 -1.38
C LEU A 79 -13.01 13.48 -2.48
N PRO A 80 -12.40 12.34 -2.11
CA PRO A 80 -12.05 11.31 -3.08
C PRO A 80 -13.26 10.84 -3.91
N GLY A 81 -13.04 10.71 -5.23
CA GLY A 81 -14.01 10.19 -6.21
C GLY A 81 -15.05 11.18 -6.70
N ASP A 82 -14.61 12.39 -7.06
CA ASP A 82 -15.46 13.50 -7.53
C ASP A 82 -16.59 13.91 -6.58
N ARG A 83 -16.56 13.41 -5.34
CA ARG A 83 -17.51 13.76 -4.30
C ARG A 83 -17.20 15.15 -3.78
N LYS A 84 -18.25 15.90 -3.45
CA LYS A 84 -18.13 17.19 -2.75
C LYS A 84 -18.96 17.18 -1.48
N THR A 85 -18.44 17.84 -0.45
CA THR A 85 -19.20 18.06 0.77
C THR A 85 -20.38 19.00 0.51
N SER A 86 -21.48 18.76 1.22
CA SER A 86 -22.63 19.66 1.28
C SER A 86 -22.53 20.66 2.44
N ARG A 87 -21.49 20.57 3.26
CA ARG A 87 -21.30 21.45 4.42
C ARG A 87 -20.73 22.80 4.01
N PRO A 88 -21.08 23.87 4.73
CA PRO A 88 -20.43 25.16 4.61
C PRO A 88 -18.90 25.06 4.75
N LEU A 89 -18.18 25.75 3.88
CA LEU A 89 -16.72 25.74 3.81
C LEU A 89 -16.11 26.97 4.49
N LEU A 90 -14.79 26.90 4.72
CA LEU A 90 -14.02 28.03 5.20
C LEU A 90 -13.52 28.85 4.02
N THR A 91 -13.43 30.16 4.23
CA THR A 91 -12.70 31.04 3.31
C THR A 91 -11.20 30.80 3.42
N VAL A 92 -10.45 31.21 2.40
CA VAL A 92 -8.98 31.10 2.37
C VAL A 92 -8.33 31.78 3.59
N GLU A 93 -8.85 32.93 4.02
CA GLU A 93 -8.30 33.66 5.17
C GLU A 93 -8.62 32.97 6.50
N GLU A 94 -9.78 32.32 6.60
CA GLU A 94 -10.12 31.52 7.78
C GLU A 94 -9.24 30.27 7.88
N VAL A 95 -8.92 29.62 6.78
CA VAL A 95 -7.98 28.48 6.80
C VAL A 95 -6.57 28.92 7.20
N LYS A 96 -6.09 30.10 6.77
CA LYS A 96 -4.81 30.65 7.25
C LYS A 96 -4.79 30.88 8.77
N ASN A 97 -5.93 31.09 9.41
CA ASN A 97 -5.98 31.24 10.86
C ASN A 97 -5.62 29.94 11.60
N LEU A 98 -5.65 28.77 10.95
CA LEU A 98 -5.15 27.52 11.53
C LEU A 98 -3.66 27.61 11.85
N THR A 99 -2.87 28.39 11.10
CA THR A 99 -1.43 28.52 11.33
C THR A 99 -1.05 29.72 12.19
N ARG A 100 -2.03 30.55 12.58
CA ARG A 100 -1.83 31.74 13.43
C ARG A 100 -2.31 31.50 14.86
N PRO A 101 -1.63 32.04 15.88
CA PRO A 101 -2.13 32.07 17.25
C PRO A 101 -3.53 32.70 17.34
N ALA A 102 -4.40 32.15 18.18
CA ALA A 102 -5.76 32.66 18.33
C ALA A 102 -5.81 34.12 18.85
N SER A 103 -4.76 34.57 19.54
CA SER A 103 -4.62 35.95 20.02
C SER A 103 -4.62 37.00 18.91
N GLU A 104 -4.29 36.62 17.67
CA GLU A 104 -4.17 37.55 16.54
C GLU A 104 -5.49 37.79 15.82
N TRP A 105 -6.45 36.87 15.91
CA TRP A 105 -7.63 36.89 15.04
C TRP A 105 -8.94 36.49 15.70
N ALA A 106 -8.92 35.74 16.81
CA ALA A 106 -10.13 35.24 17.45
C ALA A 106 -10.73 36.30 18.40
N PRO A 107 -12.05 36.32 18.58
CA PRO A 107 -12.69 37.17 19.59
C PRO A 107 -12.48 36.61 21.01
N ALA A 108 -12.59 37.48 22.03
CA ALA A 108 -12.60 37.06 23.43
C ALA A 108 -13.84 36.17 23.73
N PRO A 109 -13.73 35.14 24.59
CA PRO A 109 -12.56 34.74 25.39
C PRO A 109 -11.61 33.75 24.70
N LEU A 110 -11.81 33.45 23.41
CA LEU A 110 -11.07 32.42 22.67
C LEU A 110 -9.68 32.87 22.20
N ASN A 111 -9.39 34.17 22.29
CA ASN A 111 -8.12 34.82 21.94
C ASN A 111 -6.95 34.57 22.90
N ARG A 112 -7.02 33.55 23.75
CA ARG A 112 -6.03 33.29 24.82
C ARG A 112 -5.04 32.18 24.50
N GLN A 113 -5.22 31.46 23.40
CA GLN A 113 -4.31 30.37 23.03
C GLN A 113 -3.06 30.91 22.33
N ALA A 114 -1.89 30.60 22.91
CA ALA A 114 -0.59 31.03 22.39
C ALA A 114 -0.14 30.23 21.16
N ARG A 115 -0.43 28.92 21.12
CA ARG A 115 -0.12 28.05 19.97
C ARG A 115 -1.27 28.09 18.96
N SER A 116 -0.94 27.98 17.68
CA SER A 116 -1.94 27.84 16.62
C SER A 116 -2.58 26.44 16.64
N THR A 117 -3.77 26.30 16.07
CA THR A 117 -4.44 25.00 15.95
C THR A 117 -3.62 24.03 15.09
N GLY A 118 -3.00 24.51 14.02
CA GLY A 118 -2.14 23.74 13.12
C GLY A 118 -0.89 23.19 13.83
N GLU A 119 -0.28 23.98 14.72
CA GLU A 119 0.84 23.52 15.55
C GLU A 119 0.41 22.37 16.47
N TRP A 120 -0.74 22.49 17.12
CA TRP A 120 -1.29 21.41 17.94
C TRP A 120 -1.56 20.14 17.13
N ILE A 121 -2.13 20.28 15.93
CA ILE A 121 -2.38 19.16 15.03
C ILE A 121 -1.06 18.46 14.65
N GLY A 122 -0.04 19.22 14.26
CA GLY A 122 1.30 18.70 13.96
C GLY A 122 1.91 17.92 15.12
N ILE A 123 1.74 18.43 16.34
CA ILE A 123 2.17 17.73 17.56
C ILE A 123 1.47 16.37 17.70
N ARG A 124 0.16 16.28 17.43
CA ARG A 124 -0.60 15.03 17.63
C ARG A 124 -0.27 13.93 16.63
N ILE A 125 0.23 14.27 15.45
CA ILE A 125 0.50 13.32 14.37
C ILE A 125 1.89 12.70 14.46
N GLY A 126 2.92 13.52 14.69
CA GLY A 126 4.29 13.07 14.45
C GLY A 126 5.37 13.64 15.37
N SER A 127 5.02 14.50 16.33
CA SER A 127 6.01 15.11 17.22
C SER A 127 6.37 14.21 18.39
N TYR A 128 7.64 14.23 18.79
CA TYR A 128 8.10 13.59 20.02
C TYR A 128 7.51 14.24 21.30
N GLU A 129 6.94 15.45 21.21
CA GLU A 129 6.12 16.04 22.28
C GLU A 129 4.90 15.15 22.63
N ASP A 130 4.39 14.36 21.69
CA ASP A 130 3.34 13.34 21.92
C ASP A 130 3.77 11.97 21.38
N SER A 131 4.93 11.52 21.84
CA SER A 131 5.53 10.22 21.46
C SER A 131 4.75 8.98 21.89
N SER A 132 3.67 9.12 22.67
CA SER A 132 2.88 8.01 23.21
C SER A 132 2.30 7.07 22.15
N ARG A 133 2.21 7.54 20.90
CA ARG A 133 1.67 6.85 19.73
C ARG A 133 2.70 6.71 18.61
N LEU A 134 3.97 7.00 18.88
CA LEU A 134 5.06 6.81 17.92
C LEU A 134 5.78 5.51 18.28
N TRP A 135 5.77 4.54 17.37
CA TRP A 135 6.46 3.27 17.61
C TRP A 135 7.13 2.73 16.35
N PRO A 136 8.20 1.94 16.50
CA PRO A 136 8.94 1.42 15.37
C PRO A 136 8.16 0.33 14.64
N ILE A 137 8.10 0.43 13.30
CA ILE A 137 7.67 -0.63 12.39
C ILE A 137 8.75 -0.89 11.35
N ALA A 138 8.69 -2.04 10.67
CA ALA A 138 9.61 -2.37 9.60
C ALA A 138 9.46 -1.41 8.41
N LYS A 139 10.59 -1.03 7.78
CA LYS A 139 10.60 -0.08 6.66
C LYS A 139 9.72 -0.53 5.48
N GLU A 140 9.72 -1.81 5.13
CA GLU A 140 8.88 -2.35 4.06
C GLU A 140 7.37 -2.18 4.34
N LEU A 141 6.96 -2.36 5.60
CA LEU A 141 5.57 -2.16 6.01
C LEU A 141 5.20 -0.68 5.98
N HIS A 142 6.07 0.19 6.49
CA HIS A 142 5.87 1.64 6.45
C HIS A 142 5.74 2.16 5.02
N ALA A 143 6.64 1.77 4.12
CA ALA A 143 6.63 2.25 2.75
C ALA A 143 5.37 1.83 1.99
N MET A 144 4.87 0.60 2.22
CA MET A 144 3.61 0.15 1.64
C MET A 144 2.43 0.89 2.26
N LYS A 145 2.44 1.12 3.58
CA LYS A 145 1.40 1.90 4.28
C LYS A 145 1.27 3.31 3.71
N SER A 146 2.35 4.09 3.70
CA SER A 146 2.31 5.50 3.26
C SER A 146 1.86 5.64 1.80
N ARG A 147 2.20 4.66 0.95
CA ARG A 147 1.74 4.62 -0.44
C ARG A 147 0.24 4.41 -0.55
N LEU A 148 -0.26 3.35 0.10
CA LEU A 148 -1.68 3.03 0.12
C LEU A 148 -2.50 4.14 0.74
N TRP A 149 -1.97 4.81 1.77
CA TRP A 149 -2.61 5.92 2.46
C TRP A 149 -2.93 7.09 1.52
N GLU A 150 -2.06 7.36 0.55
CA GLU A 150 -2.26 8.42 -0.44
C GLU A 150 -2.92 7.93 -1.75
N GLY A 151 -3.46 6.70 -1.76
CA GLY A 151 -4.15 6.16 -2.93
C GLY A 151 -3.24 5.91 -4.14
N VAL A 152 -1.93 5.78 -3.92
CA VAL A 152 -0.99 5.33 -4.93
C VAL A 152 -1.03 3.79 -4.95
N PRO A 153 -1.14 3.15 -6.13
CA PRO A 153 -1.23 1.69 -6.21
C PRO A 153 0.08 1.04 -5.71
N PRO A 154 0.04 -0.18 -5.12
CA PRO A 154 1.23 -0.88 -4.62
C PRO A 154 2.39 -0.88 -5.63
N ILE A 155 2.09 -1.26 -6.86
CA ILE A 155 2.93 -1.10 -8.06
C ILE A 155 2.03 -0.74 -9.25
N SER A 156 2.55 -0.02 -10.24
CA SER A 156 1.81 0.29 -11.47
C SER A 156 1.59 -0.96 -12.33
N GLU A 157 0.57 -0.95 -13.20
CA GLU A 157 0.32 -2.04 -14.15
C GLU A 157 1.52 -2.26 -15.09
N ARG A 158 2.20 -1.18 -15.52
CA ARG A 158 3.46 -1.28 -16.25
C ARG A 158 4.49 -2.05 -15.45
N ARG A 159 4.68 -1.71 -14.17
CA ARG A 159 5.68 -2.37 -13.32
C ARG A 159 5.33 -3.82 -13.05
N TRP A 160 4.04 -4.15 -12.90
CA TRP A 160 3.56 -5.53 -12.79
C TRP A 160 3.99 -6.37 -13.98
N GLN A 161 3.79 -5.85 -15.20
CA GLN A 161 4.17 -6.50 -16.45
C GLN A 161 5.69 -6.62 -16.63
N GLU A 162 6.45 -5.57 -16.31
CA GLU A 162 7.92 -5.58 -16.35
C GLU A 162 8.52 -6.65 -15.43
N LEU A 163 7.89 -6.89 -14.28
CA LEU A 163 8.28 -7.95 -13.34
C LEU A 163 7.77 -9.34 -13.73
N GLY A 164 6.89 -9.44 -14.74
CA GLY A 164 6.31 -10.68 -15.22
C GLY A 164 5.48 -11.41 -14.17
N LEU A 165 4.77 -10.67 -13.32
CA LEU A 165 4.09 -11.24 -12.14
C LEU A 165 2.87 -12.11 -12.48
N ASP A 166 2.37 -12.07 -13.71
CA ASP A 166 1.37 -13.03 -14.22
C ASP A 166 1.98 -14.39 -14.60
N HIS A 167 3.31 -14.48 -14.72
CA HIS A 167 3.97 -15.71 -15.11
C HIS A 167 3.90 -16.77 -13.99
N PRO A 168 3.60 -18.05 -14.28
CA PRO A 168 3.47 -19.10 -13.27
C PRO A 168 4.70 -19.28 -12.36
N ASP A 169 5.90 -19.02 -12.89
CA ASP A 169 7.17 -19.08 -12.14
C ASP A 169 7.36 -17.93 -11.15
N ARG A 170 6.64 -16.81 -11.36
CA ARG A 170 6.66 -15.61 -10.51
C ARG A 170 5.52 -15.57 -9.49
N PHE A 171 4.76 -16.66 -9.38
CA PHE A 171 3.62 -16.77 -8.49
C PHE A 171 3.96 -16.40 -7.02
N PRO A 172 5.08 -16.87 -6.41
CA PRO A 172 5.43 -16.48 -5.05
C PRO A 172 5.73 -14.98 -4.91
N GLU A 173 6.37 -14.36 -5.91
CA GLU A 173 6.60 -12.91 -5.92
C GLU A 173 5.29 -12.14 -6.02
N ALA A 174 4.36 -12.53 -6.89
CA ALA A 174 3.03 -11.92 -6.99
C ALA A 174 2.27 -12.00 -5.66
N CYS A 175 2.27 -13.17 -5.03
CA CYS A 175 1.68 -13.38 -3.71
C CYS A 175 2.31 -12.49 -2.63
N SER A 176 3.62 -12.26 -2.70
CA SER A 176 4.33 -11.42 -1.73
C SER A 176 3.84 -9.96 -1.76
N TYR A 177 3.42 -9.45 -2.92
CA TYR A 177 2.76 -8.14 -3.01
C TYR A 177 1.36 -8.13 -2.38
N PHE A 178 0.54 -9.16 -2.64
CA PHE A 178 -0.77 -9.28 -1.97
C PHE A 178 -0.61 -9.31 -0.45
N VAL A 179 0.32 -10.12 0.05
CA VAL A 179 0.64 -10.22 1.48
C VAL A 179 1.10 -8.87 2.03
N ALA A 180 1.95 -8.13 1.31
CA ALA A 180 2.44 -6.83 1.76
C ALA A 180 1.29 -5.81 1.93
N VAL A 181 0.35 -5.76 0.98
CA VAL A 181 -0.84 -4.90 1.07
C VAL A 181 -1.74 -5.33 2.23
N ILE A 182 -2.05 -6.61 2.35
CA ILE A 182 -2.90 -7.12 3.43
C ILE A 182 -2.26 -6.85 4.80
N ASN A 183 -0.95 -7.02 4.94
CA ASN A 183 -0.22 -6.79 6.19
C ASN A 183 -0.34 -5.35 6.69
N VAL A 184 -0.45 -4.36 5.80
CA VAL A 184 -0.75 -2.97 6.18
C VAL A 184 -2.08 -2.90 6.93
N PHE A 185 -3.13 -3.53 6.42
CA PHE A 185 -4.44 -3.49 7.07
C PHE A 185 -4.52 -4.40 8.30
N ILE A 186 -3.78 -5.52 8.34
CA ILE A 186 -3.61 -6.28 9.59
C ILE A 186 -3.00 -5.37 10.66
N TYR A 187 -1.95 -4.63 10.32
CA TYR A 187 -1.29 -3.68 11.22
C TYR A 187 -2.25 -2.59 11.72
N LEU A 188 -2.97 -1.93 10.81
CA LEU A 188 -3.92 -0.86 11.12
C LEU A 188 -5.10 -1.36 11.97
N ASN A 189 -5.50 -2.63 11.81
CA ASN A 189 -6.56 -3.25 12.60
C ASN A 189 -6.07 -3.93 13.90
N THR A 190 -4.77 -3.93 14.20
CA THR A 190 -4.33 -4.40 15.52
C THR A 190 -4.94 -3.51 16.61
N LYS A 191 -5.33 -4.11 17.75
CA LYS A 191 -5.95 -3.38 18.87
C LYS A 191 -5.17 -2.12 19.25
N ARG A 192 -3.84 -2.24 19.34
CA ARG A 192 -2.95 -1.13 19.70
C ARG A 192 -3.01 0.00 18.66
N THR A 193 -2.84 -0.32 17.38
CA THR A 193 -2.80 0.68 16.30
C THR A 193 -4.16 1.33 16.10
N LYS A 194 -5.23 0.53 16.08
CA LYS A 194 -6.61 1.01 15.95
C LYS A 194 -6.98 1.99 17.08
N ALA A 195 -6.69 1.63 18.33
CA ALA A 195 -6.94 2.51 19.47
C ALA A 195 -6.11 3.81 19.39
N ALA A 196 -4.88 3.74 18.90
CA ALA A 196 -4.02 4.91 18.75
C ALA A 196 -4.46 5.83 17.59
N LEU A 197 -4.88 5.28 16.45
CA LEU A 197 -5.50 6.03 15.35
C LEU A 197 -6.70 6.83 15.85
N ARG A 198 -7.64 6.16 16.53
CA ARG A 198 -8.82 6.79 17.14
C ARG A 198 -8.43 7.88 18.13
N LYS A 199 -7.44 7.62 18.99
CA LYS A 199 -6.98 8.60 19.98
C LYS A 199 -6.37 9.83 19.30
N THR A 200 -5.50 9.66 18.31
CA THR A 200 -4.92 10.76 17.53
C THR A 200 -6.03 11.57 16.86
N TYR A 201 -6.96 10.91 16.17
CA TYR A 201 -8.10 11.55 15.53
C TYR A 201 -8.93 12.37 16.53
N ASN A 202 -9.29 11.79 17.69
CA ASN A 202 -10.14 12.46 18.68
C ASN A 202 -9.44 13.65 19.33
N LEU A 203 -8.11 13.61 19.50
CA LEU A 203 -7.32 14.74 19.99
C LEU A 203 -7.28 15.88 18.96
N ILE A 204 -7.11 15.56 17.67
CA ILE A 204 -7.18 16.55 16.58
C ILE A 204 -8.57 17.18 16.53
N TRP A 205 -9.62 16.35 16.62
CA TRP A 205 -11.00 16.80 16.68
C TRP A 205 -11.23 17.82 17.80
N ASP A 206 -10.65 17.61 18.99
CA ASP A 206 -10.78 18.55 20.12
C ASP A 206 -10.14 19.91 19.83
N HIS A 207 -8.96 19.93 19.21
CA HIS A 207 -8.32 21.18 18.78
C HIS A 207 -9.14 21.90 17.71
N LEU A 208 -9.67 21.15 16.75
CA LEU A 208 -10.56 21.67 15.71
C LEU A 208 -11.88 22.18 16.29
N LYS A 209 -12.38 21.61 17.40
CA LYS A 209 -13.59 22.11 18.05
C LYS A 209 -13.40 23.50 18.64
N VAL A 210 -12.25 23.77 19.24
CA VAL A 210 -11.93 25.11 19.75
C VAL A 210 -11.81 26.10 18.61
N PHE A 211 -11.14 25.71 17.52
CA PHE A 211 -11.03 26.52 16.32
C PHE A 211 -12.40 26.83 15.68
N GLU A 212 -13.27 25.82 15.58
CA GLU A 212 -14.66 25.95 15.09
C GLU A 212 -15.44 26.99 15.92
N GLN A 213 -15.31 26.96 17.25
CA GLN A 213 -15.96 27.93 18.14
C GLN A 213 -15.44 29.35 17.86
N ALA A 214 -14.13 29.51 17.65
CA ALA A 214 -13.51 30.81 17.40
C ALA A 214 -13.91 31.41 16.05
N ILE A 215 -13.93 30.61 14.99
CA ILE A 215 -14.37 31.05 13.65
C ILE A 215 -15.84 31.45 13.67
N ASN A 216 -16.72 30.62 14.23
CA ASN A 216 -18.15 30.94 14.27
C ASN A 216 -18.44 32.14 15.19
N ALA A 217 -17.68 32.33 16.27
CA ALA A 217 -17.79 33.54 17.09
C ALA A 217 -17.36 34.79 16.32
N LYS A 218 -16.30 34.69 15.51
CA LYS A 218 -15.84 35.78 14.64
C LYS A 218 -16.89 36.13 13.58
N ARG A 219 -17.39 35.14 12.82
CA ARG A 219 -18.46 35.32 11.83
C ARG A 219 -19.69 35.98 12.44
N LYS A 220 -20.09 35.55 13.64
CA LYS A 220 -21.21 36.14 14.38
C LYS A 220 -20.97 37.60 14.78
N ALA A 221 -19.75 37.96 15.17
CA ALA A 221 -19.41 39.33 15.55
C ALA A 221 -19.30 40.27 14.34
N GLU A 222 -18.94 39.74 13.17
CA GLU A 222 -18.81 40.48 11.90
C GLU A 222 -20.12 40.57 11.11
N ALA A 223 -21.13 39.76 11.43
CA ALA A 223 -22.44 39.81 10.79
C ALA A 223 -23.27 41.04 11.24
N GLU A 224 -23.58 41.92 10.28
CA GLU A 224 -24.29 43.20 10.51
C GLU A 224 -25.73 43.01 11.04
N ASP A 225 -26.40 41.96 10.58
CA ASP A 225 -27.78 41.58 10.87
C ASP A 225 -27.88 40.35 11.79
N GLY A 226 -26.74 39.87 12.31
CA GLY A 226 -26.65 38.70 13.19
C GLY A 226 -26.90 37.36 12.50
N VAL A 227 -27.17 37.36 11.19
CA VAL A 227 -27.30 36.17 10.35
C VAL A 227 -25.93 35.82 9.82
N TYR A 228 -25.45 34.61 10.13
CA TYR A 228 -24.17 34.12 9.62
C TYR A 228 -24.28 32.62 9.31
N GLU A 229 -23.50 32.17 8.33
CA GLU A 229 -23.41 30.75 8.00
C GLU A 229 -22.50 30.02 8.99
N TYR A 230 -23.08 29.07 9.73
CA TYR A 230 -22.35 28.24 10.67
C TYR A 230 -21.50 27.19 9.93
N VAL A 231 -20.21 27.12 10.23
CA VAL A 231 -19.31 26.09 9.71
C VAL A 231 -19.00 25.06 10.79
N SER A 232 -19.17 23.79 10.45
CA SER A 232 -18.76 22.69 11.31
C SER A 232 -17.41 22.12 10.85
N VAL A 233 -16.31 22.68 11.33
CA VAL A 233 -14.95 22.17 11.09
C VAL A 233 -14.79 20.74 11.61
N THR A 234 -15.42 20.44 12.74
CA THR A 234 -15.41 19.09 13.31
C THR A 234 -16.21 18.07 12.50
N GLY A 235 -17.31 18.49 11.88
CA GLY A 235 -18.06 17.69 10.92
C GLY A 235 -17.28 17.47 9.62
N LEU A 236 -16.62 18.51 9.11
CA LEU A 236 -15.73 18.43 7.95
C LEU A 236 -14.56 17.46 8.19
N TRP A 237 -13.94 17.47 9.38
CA TRP A 237 -12.88 16.54 9.74
C TRP A 237 -13.33 15.07 9.71
N TYR A 238 -14.51 14.80 10.28
CA TYR A 238 -15.09 13.44 10.24
C TYR A 238 -15.37 13.00 8.80
N GLU A 239 -16.03 13.84 8.02
CA GLU A 239 -16.39 13.55 6.63
C GLU A 239 -15.15 13.29 5.77
N PHE A 240 -14.11 14.12 5.92
CA PHE A 240 -12.83 13.96 5.23
C PHE A 240 -12.15 12.63 5.58
N ILE A 241 -11.97 12.35 6.88
CA ILE A 241 -11.27 11.12 7.31
C ILE A 241 -12.05 9.88 6.92
N ARG A 242 -13.39 9.91 7.01
CA ARG A 242 -14.24 8.80 6.58
C ARG A 242 -14.06 8.54 5.09
N ALA A 243 -14.16 9.59 4.26
CA ALA A 243 -14.00 9.47 2.82
C ALA A 243 -12.59 9.00 2.42
N GLN A 244 -11.55 9.45 3.13
CA GLN A 244 -10.17 9.01 2.92
C GLN A 244 -10.01 7.52 3.24
N TYR A 245 -10.52 7.06 4.40
CA TYR A 245 -10.45 5.65 4.79
C TYR A 245 -11.20 4.73 3.83
N ASP A 246 -12.40 5.15 3.41
CA ASP A 246 -13.19 4.41 2.41
C ASP A 246 -12.39 4.30 1.10
N SER A 247 -11.84 5.42 0.59
CA SER A 247 -11.01 5.44 -0.62
C SER A 247 -9.78 4.53 -0.53
N ILE A 248 -9.00 4.62 0.56
CA ILE A 248 -7.79 3.79 0.74
C ILE A 248 -8.16 2.29 0.75
N CYS A 249 -9.25 1.94 1.44
CA CYS A 249 -9.69 0.56 1.57
C CYS A 249 -10.28 0.00 0.27
N GLU A 250 -11.07 0.79 -0.46
CA GLU A 250 -11.63 0.42 -1.77
C GLU A 250 -10.53 0.20 -2.80
N ASN A 251 -9.59 1.16 -2.95
CA ASN A 251 -8.50 1.05 -3.92
C ASN A 251 -7.57 -0.13 -3.63
N ALA A 252 -7.17 -0.32 -2.36
CA ALA A 252 -6.29 -1.43 -2.00
C ALA A 252 -6.98 -2.79 -2.18
N HIS A 253 -8.27 -2.89 -1.83
CA HIS A 253 -9.03 -4.12 -2.00
C HIS A 253 -9.24 -4.44 -3.48
N HIS A 254 -9.66 -3.46 -4.27
CA HIS A 254 -9.85 -3.61 -5.72
C HIS A 254 -8.58 -4.08 -6.42
N TRP A 255 -7.44 -3.44 -6.13
CA TRP A 255 -6.15 -3.82 -6.69
C TRP A 255 -5.81 -5.30 -6.41
N ILE A 256 -6.04 -5.79 -5.18
CA ILE A 256 -5.80 -7.21 -4.87
C ILE A 256 -6.72 -8.13 -5.67
N ILE A 257 -8.03 -7.85 -5.67
CA ILE A 257 -9.02 -8.74 -6.29
C ILE A 257 -8.78 -8.84 -7.80
N GLU A 258 -8.57 -7.72 -8.47
CA GLU A 258 -8.29 -7.67 -9.92
C GLU A 258 -7.07 -8.54 -10.29
N HIS A 259 -5.98 -8.39 -9.55
CA HIS A 259 -4.74 -9.11 -9.84
C HIS A 259 -4.81 -10.59 -9.46
N ILE A 260 -5.52 -10.93 -8.37
CA ILE A 260 -5.77 -12.33 -8.01
C ILE A 260 -6.61 -13.01 -9.08
N ASP A 261 -7.69 -12.38 -9.55
CA ASP A 261 -8.60 -13.00 -10.51
C ASP A 261 -7.90 -13.25 -11.86
N ARG A 262 -7.03 -12.33 -12.31
CA ARG A 262 -6.18 -12.53 -13.50
C ARG A 262 -5.28 -13.77 -13.40
N ILE A 263 -4.59 -13.96 -12.27
CA ILE A 263 -3.74 -15.14 -12.05
C ILE A 263 -4.60 -16.40 -11.92
N ARG A 264 -5.74 -16.28 -11.22
CA ARG A 264 -6.64 -17.40 -10.93
C ARG A 264 -7.25 -17.98 -12.20
N GLU A 265 -7.68 -17.13 -13.13
CA GLU A 265 -8.26 -17.54 -14.40
C GLU A 265 -7.30 -18.46 -15.16
N SER A 266 -6.03 -18.06 -15.29
CA SER A 266 -4.98 -18.87 -15.93
C SER A 266 -4.81 -20.25 -15.26
N ILE A 267 -4.79 -20.29 -13.92
CA ILE A 267 -4.62 -21.54 -13.18
C ILE A 267 -5.85 -22.46 -13.33
N VAL A 268 -7.07 -21.92 -13.34
CA VAL A 268 -8.30 -22.71 -13.54
C VAL A 268 -8.34 -23.28 -14.95
N GLN A 269 -7.95 -22.49 -15.96
CA GLN A 269 -7.84 -22.97 -17.34
C GLN A 269 -6.79 -24.08 -17.46
N GLU A 270 -5.61 -23.91 -16.84
CA GLU A 270 -4.56 -24.92 -16.85
C GLU A 270 -5.02 -26.22 -16.15
N LEU A 271 -5.76 -26.10 -15.05
CA LEU A 271 -6.33 -27.23 -14.32
C LEU A 271 -7.37 -28.00 -15.15
N ALA A 272 -8.18 -27.30 -15.94
CA ALA A 272 -9.17 -27.91 -16.83
C ALA A 272 -8.52 -28.70 -17.98
N LEU A 273 -7.35 -28.25 -18.45
CA LEU A 273 -6.63 -28.87 -19.57
C LEU A 273 -5.74 -30.05 -19.14
N HIS A 274 -5.35 -30.12 -17.86
CA HIS A 274 -4.44 -31.16 -17.35
C HIS A 274 -5.17 -32.48 -17.09
N GLN A 275 -4.67 -33.57 -17.67
CA GLN A 275 -5.18 -34.93 -17.42
C GLN A 275 -4.30 -35.64 -16.37
N PRO A 276 -4.87 -36.32 -15.36
CA PRO A 276 -4.09 -37.01 -14.34
C PRO A 276 -3.35 -38.23 -14.91
N ASP A 277 -2.13 -38.48 -14.40
CA ASP A 277 -1.35 -39.67 -14.77
C ASP A 277 -1.98 -40.98 -14.25
N HIS A 278 -2.77 -40.90 -13.16
CA HIS A 278 -3.45 -42.03 -12.55
C HIS A 278 -4.83 -41.62 -12.00
N PRO A 279 -5.91 -42.41 -12.21
CA PRO A 279 -7.27 -42.05 -11.81
C PRO A 279 -7.50 -41.95 -10.29
N ASP A 280 -6.62 -42.54 -9.49
CA ASP A 280 -6.74 -42.60 -8.02
C ASP A 280 -5.74 -41.71 -7.25
N HIS A 281 -4.79 -41.09 -7.96
CA HIS A 281 -3.74 -40.28 -7.33
C HIS A 281 -3.59 -38.92 -8.01
N TYR A 282 -3.60 -37.85 -7.22
CA TYR A 282 -3.30 -36.52 -7.74
C TYR A 282 -1.88 -36.48 -8.28
N SER A 283 -1.74 -36.03 -9.53
CA SER A 283 -0.43 -35.72 -10.10
C SER A 283 0.24 -34.56 -9.36
N ASP A 284 1.57 -34.45 -9.48
CA ASP A 284 2.32 -33.33 -8.90
C ASP A 284 1.81 -31.98 -9.42
N LYS A 285 1.42 -31.93 -10.70
CA LYS A 285 0.85 -30.74 -11.33
C LYS A 285 -0.50 -30.35 -10.73
N GLN A 286 -1.39 -31.31 -10.51
CA GLN A 286 -2.67 -31.07 -9.83
C GLN A 286 -2.47 -30.54 -8.41
N TRP A 287 -1.49 -31.09 -7.67
CA TRP A 287 -1.12 -30.56 -6.36
C TRP A 287 -0.56 -29.14 -6.43
N GLU A 288 0.29 -28.85 -7.42
CA GLU A 288 0.84 -27.51 -7.63
C GLU A 288 -0.29 -26.49 -7.87
N LEU A 289 -1.17 -26.75 -8.84
CA LEU A 289 -2.24 -25.83 -9.24
C LEU A 289 -3.25 -25.62 -8.10
N THR A 290 -3.68 -26.69 -7.42
CA THR A 290 -4.61 -26.58 -6.28
C THR A 290 -3.97 -25.87 -5.08
N ASN A 291 -2.67 -26.05 -4.85
CA ASN A 291 -1.96 -25.28 -3.82
C ASN A 291 -1.91 -23.79 -4.16
N LYS A 292 -1.69 -23.43 -5.43
CA LYS A 292 -1.74 -22.03 -5.89
C LYS A 292 -3.14 -21.43 -5.73
N LEU A 293 -4.19 -22.15 -6.15
CA LEU A 293 -5.58 -21.72 -5.95
C LEU A 293 -5.90 -21.51 -4.47
N HIS A 294 -5.48 -22.44 -3.60
CA HIS A 294 -5.66 -22.31 -2.16
C HIS A 294 -4.94 -21.09 -1.57
N ASP A 295 -3.71 -20.77 -2.03
CA ASP A 295 -2.99 -19.58 -1.59
C ASP A 295 -3.70 -18.29 -2.03
N LEU A 296 -4.21 -18.23 -3.26
CA LEU A 296 -5.02 -17.11 -3.76
C LEU A 296 -6.35 -16.98 -3.01
N ALA A 297 -7.00 -18.10 -2.67
CA ALA A 297 -8.23 -18.10 -1.89
C ALA A 297 -8.01 -17.57 -0.46
N GLU A 298 -6.89 -17.92 0.19
CA GLU A 298 -6.53 -17.35 1.48
C GLU A 298 -6.27 -15.84 1.36
N ASN A 299 -5.51 -15.40 0.36
CA ASN A 299 -5.25 -13.98 0.12
C ASN A 299 -6.56 -13.19 -0.09
N THR A 300 -7.47 -13.74 -0.91
CA THR A 300 -8.79 -13.17 -1.17
C THR A 300 -9.61 -13.03 0.12
N SER A 301 -9.69 -14.11 0.90
CA SER A 301 -10.45 -14.11 2.16
C SER A 301 -9.89 -13.08 3.14
N GLN A 302 -8.56 -13.05 3.30
CA GLN A 302 -7.88 -12.09 4.16
C GLN A 302 -8.13 -10.65 3.68
N ALA A 303 -8.05 -10.38 2.38
CA ALA A 303 -8.35 -9.07 1.81
C ALA A 303 -9.80 -8.63 2.11
N ASP A 304 -10.76 -9.54 1.89
CA ASP A 304 -12.19 -9.26 2.04
C ASP A 304 -12.57 -8.80 3.44
N TYR A 305 -12.10 -9.49 4.49
CA TYR A 305 -12.42 -9.14 5.87
C TYR A 305 -11.41 -8.23 6.57
N THR A 306 -10.19 -8.05 6.05
CA THR A 306 -9.14 -7.25 6.73
C THR A 306 -9.05 -5.84 6.21
N ILE A 307 -9.17 -5.62 4.89
CA ILE A 307 -8.99 -4.31 4.24
C ILE A 307 -10.20 -3.42 4.49
N MET A 308 -10.30 -2.91 5.71
CA MET A 308 -11.25 -1.90 6.15
C MET A 308 -10.64 -1.13 7.32
N MET A 309 -11.03 0.13 7.47
CA MET A 309 -10.62 1.00 8.58
C MET A 309 -11.87 1.53 9.31
N PRO A 310 -12.39 0.79 10.29
CA PRO A 310 -13.59 1.20 11.02
C PRO A 310 -13.33 2.44 11.90
N THR A 311 -14.32 3.33 11.94
CA THR A 311 -14.32 4.60 12.69
C THR A 311 -15.04 4.49 14.05
N ASP A 312 -15.12 3.29 14.63
CA ASP A 312 -15.82 3.07 15.90
C ASP A 312 -15.18 3.81 17.08
N GLY A 313 -15.97 4.65 17.75
CA GLY A 313 -15.55 5.53 18.84
C GLY A 313 -14.83 6.81 18.38
N TYR A 314 -14.83 7.12 17.09
CA TYR A 314 -14.37 8.41 16.58
C TYR A 314 -15.44 9.47 16.88
N LYS A 315 -15.03 10.65 17.34
CA LYS A 315 -15.93 11.79 17.51
C LYS A 315 -16.51 12.20 16.15
N GLY A 316 -17.84 12.27 16.07
CA GLY A 316 -18.58 12.46 14.82
C GLY A 316 -19.24 11.19 14.29
N ASP A 317 -18.81 10.01 14.78
CA ASP A 317 -19.42 8.71 14.48
C ASP A 317 -20.33 8.25 15.62
N ASN A 318 -21.32 7.41 15.29
CA ASN A 318 -22.21 6.76 16.26
C ASN A 318 -21.84 5.29 16.51
N LEU A 319 -20.84 4.75 15.81
CA LEU A 319 -20.40 3.37 15.96
C LEU A 319 -19.71 3.14 17.32
N PRO A 320 -20.19 2.20 18.15
CA PRO A 320 -19.57 1.88 19.43
C PRO A 320 -18.29 1.09 19.23
N VAL A 321 -17.34 1.27 20.15
CA VAL A 321 -16.07 0.53 20.16
C VAL A 321 -16.32 -0.96 20.38
N LYS A 322 -15.78 -1.81 19.50
CA LYS A 322 -15.98 -3.28 19.56
C LYS A 322 -14.70 -4.11 19.65
N GLU A 323 -13.52 -3.50 19.73
CA GLU A 323 -12.25 -4.23 19.60
C GLU A 323 -11.94 -5.21 20.75
N ASP A 324 -12.56 -5.01 21.91
CA ASP A 324 -12.42 -5.88 23.08
C ASP A 324 -13.55 -6.88 23.25
N ASP A 325 -14.56 -6.81 22.39
CA ASP A 325 -15.66 -7.76 22.39
C ASP A 325 -15.16 -9.15 22.01
N ARG A 326 -15.48 -10.13 22.85
CA ARG A 326 -15.17 -11.53 22.61
C ARG A 326 -16.10 -12.10 21.55
N LEU A 327 -15.65 -13.15 20.88
CA LEU A 327 -16.53 -13.97 20.04
C LEU A 327 -17.64 -14.56 20.92
N THR A 328 -18.89 -14.42 20.48
CA THR A 328 -20.06 -15.00 21.15
C THR A 328 -20.33 -16.42 20.67
N GLU A 329 -21.25 -17.15 21.32
CA GLU A 329 -21.67 -18.50 20.88
C GLU A 329 -22.24 -18.51 19.44
N ALA A 330 -22.82 -17.40 18.98
CA ALA A 330 -23.24 -17.23 17.58
C ALA A 330 -22.07 -17.37 16.58
N HIS A 331 -20.84 -17.20 17.05
CA HIS A 331 -19.60 -17.40 16.32
C HIS A 331 -18.90 -18.73 16.70
N GLY A 332 -19.58 -19.67 17.36
CA GLY A 332 -19.00 -20.95 17.80
C GLY A 332 -19.10 -22.09 16.77
N GLY A 333 -19.98 -21.98 15.77
CA GLY A 333 -20.21 -23.01 14.74
C GLY A 333 -19.12 -23.09 13.65
N GLY A 334 -19.05 -24.22 12.93
CA GLY A 334 -18.10 -24.45 11.84
C GLY A 334 -18.52 -23.90 10.47
N PHE A 335 -19.77 -23.43 10.36
CA PHE A 335 -20.43 -22.91 9.17
C PHE A 335 -21.35 -21.74 9.54
N ARG A 336 -21.61 -20.84 8.58
CA ARG A 336 -22.55 -19.73 8.70
C ARG A 336 -23.56 -19.78 7.56
N THR A 337 -24.77 -20.24 7.85
CA THR A 337 -25.86 -20.43 6.87
C THR A 337 -26.62 -19.14 6.56
N GLU A 338 -26.64 -18.21 7.51
CA GLU A 338 -27.24 -16.89 7.34
C GLU A 338 -26.28 -15.95 6.61
N THR A 339 -26.85 -14.94 5.96
CA THR A 339 -26.10 -13.84 5.35
C THR A 339 -25.28 -13.11 6.43
N ILE A 340 -24.03 -12.81 6.11
CA ILE A 340 -23.17 -12.07 7.04
C ILE A 340 -23.41 -10.56 6.93
N SER A 341 -22.92 -9.81 7.90
CA SER A 341 -22.98 -8.35 7.90
C SER A 341 -21.68 -7.77 8.41
N TRP A 342 -21.46 -6.50 8.06
CA TRP A 342 -20.26 -5.78 8.45
C TRP A 342 -20.14 -5.60 9.98
N SER A 343 -18.91 -5.67 10.49
CA SER A 343 -18.59 -5.39 11.89
C SER A 343 -17.25 -4.67 12.04
N ALA A 344 -17.16 -3.72 12.98
CA ALA A 344 -15.91 -3.05 13.33
C ALA A 344 -14.87 -3.99 14.02
N ASN A 345 -15.30 -5.16 14.50
CA ASN A 345 -14.43 -6.15 15.13
C ASN A 345 -13.84 -7.10 14.06
N LEU A 346 -12.51 -7.08 13.89
CA LEU A 346 -11.81 -7.91 12.91
C LEU A 346 -12.01 -9.41 13.15
N ALA A 347 -11.99 -9.86 14.42
CA ALA A 347 -12.14 -11.27 14.74
C ALA A 347 -13.54 -11.79 14.39
N TRP A 348 -14.57 -10.95 14.57
CA TRP A 348 -15.94 -11.28 14.17
C TRP A 348 -16.04 -11.39 12.64
N ARG A 349 -15.58 -10.38 11.90
CA ARG A 349 -15.55 -10.40 10.43
C ARG A 349 -14.82 -11.63 9.89
N ALA A 350 -13.62 -11.94 10.41
CA ALA A 350 -12.83 -13.08 9.98
C ALA A 350 -13.55 -14.42 10.26
N SER A 351 -14.17 -14.55 11.43
CA SER A 351 -14.92 -15.75 11.82
C SER A 351 -16.14 -15.97 10.94
N ASP A 352 -16.98 -14.95 10.80
CA ASP A 352 -18.22 -15.01 10.03
C ASP A 352 -17.94 -15.23 8.55
N TYR A 353 -17.01 -14.46 7.97
CA TYR A 353 -16.65 -14.56 6.57
C TYR A 353 -16.12 -15.95 6.22
N THR A 354 -15.14 -16.48 6.98
CA THR A 354 -14.53 -17.79 6.70
C THR A 354 -15.58 -18.91 6.72
N LYS A 355 -16.50 -18.86 7.68
CA LYS A 355 -17.57 -19.85 7.82
C LYS A 355 -18.66 -19.68 6.78
N ARG A 356 -18.89 -18.46 6.33
CA ARG A 356 -19.83 -18.14 5.27
C ARG A 356 -19.33 -18.64 3.93
N VAL A 357 -18.08 -18.34 3.57
CA VAL A 357 -17.42 -18.88 2.38
C VAL A 357 -17.45 -20.40 2.39
N ARG A 358 -17.13 -21.03 3.52
CA ARG A 358 -17.17 -22.48 3.64
C ARG A 358 -18.56 -23.07 3.39
N TYR A 359 -19.62 -22.42 3.86
CA TYR A 359 -21.00 -22.85 3.61
C TYR A 359 -21.37 -22.67 2.14
N LEU A 360 -21.08 -21.50 1.57
CA LEU A 360 -21.39 -21.18 0.18
C LEU A 360 -20.62 -22.06 -0.79
N ASP A 361 -19.34 -22.32 -0.56
CA ASP A 361 -18.50 -23.21 -1.37
C ASP A 361 -19.13 -24.59 -1.50
N ARG A 362 -19.57 -25.17 -0.38
CA ARG A 362 -20.26 -26.47 -0.38
C ARG A 362 -21.60 -26.42 -1.08
N LYS A 363 -22.36 -25.34 -0.86
CA LYS A 363 -23.67 -25.16 -1.48
C LYS A 363 -23.56 -25.05 -3.00
N GLU A 364 -22.63 -24.25 -3.52
CA GLU A 364 -22.40 -24.10 -4.95
C GLU A 364 -21.86 -25.40 -5.56
N MET A 365 -20.88 -26.03 -4.92
CA MET A 365 -20.32 -27.30 -5.38
C MET A 365 -21.38 -28.41 -5.53
N TYR A 366 -22.23 -28.61 -4.51
CA TYR A 366 -23.31 -29.60 -4.60
C TYR A 366 -24.40 -29.21 -5.60
N SER A 367 -24.64 -27.91 -5.80
CA SER A 367 -25.56 -27.42 -6.82
C SER A 367 -25.04 -27.71 -8.22
N HIS A 368 -23.76 -27.41 -8.52
CA HIS A 368 -23.13 -27.75 -9.80
C HIS A 368 -23.19 -29.26 -10.07
N PHE A 369 -22.87 -30.07 -9.07
CA PHE A 369 -22.97 -31.51 -9.18
C PHE A 369 -24.38 -32.02 -9.47
N GLU A 370 -25.43 -31.41 -8.93
CA GLU A 370 -26.81 -31.78 -9.25
C GLU A 370 -27.19 -31.39 -10.69
N HIS A 371 -26.70 -30.25 -11.19
CA HIS A 371 -26.94 -29.80 -12.58
C HIS A 371 -26.22 -30.67 -13.62
N GLU A 372 -24.98 -31.09 -13.33
CA GLU A 372 -24.12 -31.91 -14.22
C GLU A 372 -24.38 -33.44 -14.12
N ASP A 373 -25.51 -33.86 -13.53
CA ASP A 373 -25.86 -35.26 -13.22
C ASP A 373 -24.79 -36.01 -12.39
N PHE A 374 -24.78 -35.72 -11.09
CA PHE A 374 -23.92 -36.29 -10.04
C PHE A 374 -23.67 -37.80 -10.14
N ARG A 375 -24.64 -38.57 -10.66
CA ARG A 375 -24.51 -40.02 -10.79
C ARG A 375 -23.47 -40.41 -11.84
N GLN A 376 -23.39 -39.71 -12.96
CA GLN A 376 -22.39 -39.99 -14.00
C GLN A 376 -20.97 -39.60 -13.55
N LEU A 377 -20.85 -38.46 -12.86
CA LEU A 377 -19.58 -37.93 -12.32
C LEU A 377 -18.96 -38.82 -11.21
N ARG A 378 -19.77 -39.44 -10.33
CA ARG A 378 -19.23 -40.35 -9.30
C ARG A 378 -19.15 -41.82 -9.70
N SER A 379 -19.95 -42.28 -10.67
CA SER A 379 -19.93 -43.69 -11.09
C SER A 379 -18.84 -44.01 -12.12
N SER A 380 -18.23 -42.99 -12.73
CA SER A 380 -17.21 -43.16 -13.78
C SER A 380 -15.90 -42.41 -13.55
N VAL A 381 -15.78 -41.58 -12.51
CA VAL A 381 -14.66 -40.62 -12.41
C VAL A 381 -14.10 -40.51 -10.98
N GLY A 382 -12.78 -40.62 -10.86
CA GLY A 382 -12.06 -40.59 -9.58
C GLY A 382 -11.98 -39.18 -8.97
N VAL A 383 -11.54 -39.07 -7.72
CA VAL A 383 -11.38 -37.77 -7.00
C VAL A 383 -10.35 -36.84 -7.69
N THR A 384 -9.58 -37.37 -8.64
CA THR A 384 -8.54 -36.66 -9.41
C THR A 384 -9.04 -36.13 -10.75
N ASP A 385 -10.34 -36.23 -11.02
CA ASP A 385 -10.93 -35.76 -12.26
C ASP A 385 -10.82 -34.24 -12.44
N PRO A 386 -10.33 -33.76 -13.61
CA PRO A 386 -10.21 -32.33 -13.88
C PRO A 386 -11.55 -31.58 -13.77
N ALA A 387 -12.67 -32.15 -14.20
CA ALA A 387 -13.97 -31.47 -14.13
C ALA A 387 -14.42 -31.30 -12.67
N CYS A 388 -14.24 -32.31 -11.82
CA CYS A 388 -14.51 -32.20 -10.39
C CYS A 388 -13.64 -31.13 -9.70
N MET A 389 -12.37 -31.03 -10.08
CA MET A 389 -11.45 -30.04 -9.53
C MET A 389 -11.79 -28.62 -10.00
N VAL A 390 -12.18 -28.45 -11.26
CA VAL A 390 -12.64 -27.17 -11.81
C VAL A 390 -13.93 -26.72 -11.13
N ILE A 391 -14.91 -27.61 -10.96
CA ILE A 391 -16.15 -27.32 -10.22
C ILE A 391 -15.81 -26.84 -8.80
N SER A 392 -14.89 -27.53 -8.11
CA SER A 392 -14.46 -27.12 -6.76
C SER A 392 -13.79 -25.74 -6.76
N ALA A 393 -12.98 -25.44 -7.78
CA ALA A 393 -12.31 -24.14 -7.90
C ALA A 393 -13.31 -23.00 -8.17
N ILE A 394 -14.23 -23.18 -9.13
CA ILE A 394 -15.24 -22.18 -9.48
C ILE A 394 -16.21 -21.97 -8.31
N SER A 395 -16.66 -23.04 -7.66
CA SER A 395 -17.53 -22.95 -6.48
C SER A 395 -16.91 -22.12 -5.36
N GLN A 396 -15.59 -22.26 -5.14
CA GLN A 396 -14.87 -21.44 -4.17
C GLN A 396 -14.80 -19.97 -4.59
N ILE A 397 -14.61 -19.68 -5.88
CA ILE A 397 -14.58 -18.31 -6.43
C ILE A 397 -15.93 -17.64 -6.20
N ASP A 398 -17.01 -18.31 -6.58
CA ASP A 398 -18.38 -17.80 -6.47
C ASP A 398 -18.77 -17.61 -5.00
N ALA A 399 -18.37 -18.55 -4.13
CA ALA A 399 -18.56 -18.42 -2.69
C ALA A 399 -17.86 -17.20 -2.09
N GLN A 400 -16.64 -16.90 -2.53
CA GLN A 400 -15.91 -15.70 -2.11
C GLN A 400 -16.56 -14.43 -2.63
N ALA A 401 -17.01 -14.41 -3.89
CA ALA A 401 -17.71 -13.27 -4.47
C ALA A 401 -19.01 -12.95 -3.72
N MET A 402 -19.85 -13.96 -3.46
CA MET A 402 -21.08 -13.81 -2.70
C MET A 402 -20.83 -13.36 -1.25
N ALA A 403 -19.90 -14.00 -0.53
CA ALA A 403 -19.59 -13.61 0.85
C ALA A 403 -18.99 -12.18 0.92
N ARG A 404 -18.22 -11.78 -0.08
CA ARG A 404 -17.69 -10.42 -0.21
C ARG A 404 -18.82 -9.42 -0.40
N GLU A 405 -19.77 -9.69 -1.30
CA GLU A 405 -20.92 -8.82 -1.53
C GLU A 405 -21.77 -8.67 -0.26
N GLU A 406 -22.03 -9.77 0.46
CA GLU A 406 -22.73 -9.72 1.75
C GLU A 406 -22.00 -8.87 2.80
N LEU A 407 -20.67 -8.96 2.85
CA LEU A 407 -19.86 -8.26 3.86
C LEU A 407 -19.58 -6.79 3.51
N ARG A 408 -19.32 -6.49 2.24
CA ARG A 408 -18.80 -5.20 1.75
C ARG A 408 -19.83 -4.41 0.95
N GLY A 409 -20.92 -5.05 0.53
CA GLY A 409 -21.83 -4.51 -0.47
C GLY A 409 -21.34 -4.76 -1.90
N LEU A 410 -22.09 -4.23 -2.87
CA LEU A 410 -21.72 -4.30 -4.28
C LEU A 410 -20.36 -3.62 -4.51
N PRO A 411 -19.50 -4.17 -5.39
CA PRO A 411 -18.26 -3.52 -5.78
C PRO A 411 -18.55 -2.12 -6.33
N ASN A 412 -18.04 -1.10 -5.65
CA ASN A 412 -17.95 0.24 -6.20
C ASN A 412 -16.57 0.32 -6.84
N HIS A 413 -16.49 0.20 -8.17
CA HIS A 413 -15.24 0.35 -8.91
C HIS A 413 -15.04 1.83 -9.20
N PRO A 414 -14.16 2.53 -8.47
CA PRO A 414 -13.81 3.87 -8.89
C PRO A 414 -13.11 3.78 -10.26
N ASP A 415 -13.72 4.35 -11.30
CA ASP A 415 -13.08 4.55 -12.61
C ASP A 415 -11.90 5.56 -12.55
N PHE A 416 -11.51 5.98 -11.34
CA PHE A 416 -10.52 7.02 -11.08
C PHE A 416 -9.38 6.50 -10.20
N VAL A 417 -8.19 7.05 -10.42
CA VAL A 417 -7.02 6.80 -9.58
C VAL A 417 -6.78 8.04 -8.70
N PRO A 418 -6.80 7.91 -7.35
CA PRO A 418 -6.83 9.07 -6.45
C PRO A 418 -5.75 10.12 -6.71
N TRP A 419 -4.51 9.68 -6.92
CA TRP A 419 -3.40 10.60 -7.12
C TRP A 419 -3.49 11.36 -8.46
N ILE A 420 -4.12 10.77 -9.49
CA ILE A 420 -4.34 11.42 -10.79
C ILE A 420 -5.41 12.50 -10.65
N GLU A 421 -6.49 12.23 -9.93
CA GLU A 421 -7.48 13.27 -9.64
C GLU A 421 -6.88 14.42 -8.84
N TYR A 422 -6.03 14.09 -7.87
CA TYR A 422 -5.29 15.10 -7.13
C TYR A 422 -4.38 15.91 -8.07
N ALA A 423 -3.66 15.27 -8.99
CA ALA A 423 -2.82 15.94 -9.98
C ALA A 423 -3.60 16.88 -10.93
N ARG A 424 -4.89 16.61 -11.20
CA ARG A 424 -5.74 17.48 -12.03
C ARG A 424 -6.20 18.77 -11.33
N ARG A 425 -6.11 18.82 -9.99
CA ARG A 425 -6.54 20.00 -9.23
C ARG A 425 -5.73 21.21 -9.64
N LYS A 426 -6.41 22.35 -9.85
CA LYS A 426 -5.77 23.62 -10.29
C LYS A 426 -4.69 24.15 -9.34
N SER A 427 -4.72 23.72 -8.08
CA SER A 427 -3.72 24.00 -7.06
C SER A 427 -2.37 23.34 -7.37
N ASN A 428 -2.38 22.18 -8.05
CA ASN A 428 -1.20 21.40 -8.34
C ASN A 428 -0.63 21.77 -9.71
N LYS A 429 0.45 22.56 -9.69
CA LYS A 429 1.18 22.93 -10.91
C LYS A 429 2.44 22.11 -11.12
N HIS A 430 2.95 21.44 -10.10
CA HIS A 430 4.25 20.76 -10.10
C HIS A 430 4.16 19.36 -10.74
N LEU A 431 4.05 19.31 -12.06
CA LEU A 431 3.89 18.06 -12.82
C LEU A 431 5.11 17.71 -13.68
N GLY A 432 6.12 18.58 -13.74
CA GLY A 432 7.34 18.41 -14.52
C GLY A 432 8.60 18.19 -13.69
N PHE A 433 9.69 17.78 -14.35
CA PHE A 433 11.04 17.80 -13.79
C PHE A 433 11.95 18.69 -14.62
N VAL A 434 12.90 19.37 -13.96
CA VAL A 434 14.08 19.93 -14.62
C VAL A 434 15.13 18.83 -14.77
N ALA A 435 15.77 18.71 -15.92
CA ALA A 435 16.85 17.76 -16.16
C ALA A 435 18.10 18.47 -16.67
N TYR A 436 19.19 18.39 -15.90
CA TYR A 436 20.49 18.96 -16.26
C TYR A 436 21.33 17.95 -17.02
N ARG A 437 21.85 18.34 -18.17
CA ARG A 437 22.95 17.63 -18.83
C ARG A 437 24.25 18.04 -18.16
N LEU A 438 24.90 17.11 -17.45
CA LEU A 438 26.20 17.31 -16.79
C LEU A 438 27.26 16.35 -17.35
N CYS A 439 27.17 16.08 -18.65
CA CYS A 439 28.08 15.20 -19.39
C CYS A 439 28.33 15.78 -20.80
N HIS A 440 29.22 16.77 -20.87
CA HIS A 440 29.46 17.56 -22.08
C HIS A 440 30.34 16.82 -23.12
N GLY A 441 30.99 15.71 -22.73
CA GLY A 441 31.85 14.91 -23.62
C GLY A 441 31.14 14.17 -24.77
N TYR A 442 29.80 14.11 -24.77
CA TYR A 442 29.02 13.47 -25.83
C TYR A 442 28.70 14.44 -26.98
N SER A 443 28.69 13.94 -28.22
CA SER A 443 28.30 14.75 -29.39
C SER A 443 26.81 15.12 -29.36
N PRO A 444 26.39 16.21 -30.04
CA PRO A 444 24.99 16.61 -30.13
C PRO A 444 24.08 15.48 -30.63
N GLU A 445 24.53 14.66 -31.58
CA GLU A 445 23.76 13.55 -32.13
C GLU A 445 23.53 12.44 -31.09
N LYS A 446 24.55 12.14 -30.28
CA LYS A 446 24.42 11.18 -29.17
C LYS A 446 23.49 11.73 -28.09
N TRP A 447 23.53 13.03 -27.81
CA TRP A 447 22.62 13.69 -26.88
C TRP A 447 21.17 13.65 -27.35
N ASP A 448 20.90 13.96 -28.62
CA ASP A 448 19.55 13.88 -29.19
C ASP A 448 19.02 12.43 -29.21
N SER A 449 19.88 11.47 -29.54
CA SER A 449 19.56 10.04 -29.45
C SER A 449 19.22 9.61 -28.03
N PHE A 450 19.97 10.09 -27.03
CA PHE A 450 19.68 9.85 -25.62
C PHE A 450 18.32 10.42 -25.23
N LYS A 451 18.06 11.71 -25.50
CA LYS A 451 16.77 12.35 -25.19
C LYS A 451 15.61 11.57 -25.78
N GLY A 452 15.69 11.18 -27.06
CA GLY A 452 14.64 10.41 -27.71
C GLY A 452 14.38 9.05 -27.04
N LYS A 453 15.44 8.33 -26.64
CA LYS A 453 15.30 7.05 -25.93
C LYS A 453 14.77 7.22 -24.50
N PHE A 454 15.21 8.26 -23.79
CA PHE A 454 14.76 8.58 -22.44
C PHE A 454 13.29 8.97 -22.43
N GLU A 455 12.90 9.92 -23.28
CA GLU A 455 11.51 10.36 -23.40
C GLU A 455 10.59 9.22 -23.83
N ALA A 456 11.03 8.35 -24.74
CA ALA A 456 10.29 7.15 -25.10
C ALA A 456 10.10 6.21 -23.90
N ASP A 457 11.14 5.96 -23.10
CA ASP A 457 11.07 5.09 -21.92
C ASP A 457 10.10 5.63 -20.87
N ILE A 458 10.12 6.93 -20.61
CA ILE A 458 9.23 7.54 -19.60
C ILE A 458 7.83 7.84 -20.13
N SER A 459 7.55 7.70 -21.44
CA SER A 459 6.27 8.11 -22.04
C SER A 459 5.10 7.17 -21.77
N ASP A 460 5.37 5.87 -21.59
CA ASP A 460 4.36 4.82 -21.42
C ASP A 460 3.97 4.58 -19.95
N TRP A 461 3.90 5.65 -19.16
CA TRP A 461 3.50 5.59 -17.76
C TRP A 461 1.97 5.68 -17.65
N GLY A 462 1.37 5.12 -16.59
CA GLY A 462 -0.09 5.10 -16.38
C GLY A 462 -0.83 4.11 -17.28
N ARG A 463 -0.15 3.04 -17.70
CA ARG A 463 -0.76 1.95 -18.46
C ARG A 463 -1.97 1.38 -17.71
N GLY A 464 -3.05 1.09 -18.43
CA GLY A 464 -4.30 0.59 -17.84
C GLY A 464 -5.13 1.65 -17.11
N THR A 465 -4.64 2.88 -16.96
CA THR A 465 -5.38 3.94 -16.27
C THR A 465 -6.26 4.74 -17.22
N VAL A 466 -7.56 4.81 -16.91
CA VAL A 466 -8.54 5.57 -17.69
C VAL A 466 -8.34 7.08 -17.51
N GLY A 467 -8.52 7.85 -18.59
CA GLY A 467 -8.57 9.31 -18.53
C GLY A 467 -7.23 10.05 -18.32
N ILE A 468 -6.09 9.38 -18.21
CA ILE A 468 -4.81 9.99 -17.79
C ILE A 468 -4.12 10.92 -18.82
N ASN A 469 -4.63 11.00 -20.05
CA ASN A 469 -3.92 11.64 -21.16
C ASN A 469 -3.69 13.14 -20.98
N ASP A 470 -4.53 13.83 -20.22
CA ASP A 470 -4.35 15.24 -19.86
C ASP A 470 -3.15 15.43 -18.93
N ILE A 471 -3.03 14.61 -17.89
CA ILE A 471 -1.88 14.63 -16.97
C ILE A 471 -0.60 14.22 -17.69
N ARG A 472 -0.62 13.20 -18.55
CA ARG A 472 0.54 12.83 -19.39
C ARG A 472 1.08 14.00 -20.21
N LYS A 473 0.20 14.84 -20.76
CA LYS A 473 0.58 16.03 -21.53
C LYS A 473 1.18 17.12 -20.65
N ALA A 474 0.78 17.19 -19.38
CA ALA A 474 1.30 18.13 -18.41
C ALA A 474 2.66 17.69 -17.86
N CYS A 475 2.91 16.38 -17.74
CA CYS A 475 4.19 15.83 -17.30
C CYS A 475 5.27 16.01 -18.37
N LYS A 476 6.24 16.88 -18.10
CA LYS A 476 7.30 17.25 -19.04
C LYS A 476 8.67 17.28 -18.37
N ILE A 477 9.68 17.07 -19.21
CA ILE A 477 11.08 17.27 -18.85
C ILE A 477 11.54 18.60 -19.41
N HIS A 478 12.05 19.45 -18.54
CA HIS A 478 12.62 20.75 -18.88
C HIS A 478 14.14 20.60 -18.93
N TRP A 479 14.66 20.39 -20.13
CA TRP A 479 16.09 20.17 -20.37
C TRP A 479 16.90 21.46 -20.18
N ILE A 480 18.00 21.37 -19.43
CA ILE A 480 18.99 22.44 -19.27
C ILE A 480 20.36 21.88 -19.60
N ASP A 481 21.09 22.53 -20.51
CA ASP A 481 22.50 22.21 -20.76
C ASP A 481 23.37 22.90 -19.70
N GLY A 482 24.11 22.11 -18.92
CA GLY A 482 24.99 22.64 -17.87
C GLY A 482 26.05 23.58 -18.41
N GLN A 483 26.57 23.30 -19.62
CA GLN A 483 27.61 24.10 -20.27
C GLN A 483 27.12 25.51 -20.60
N GLU A 484 25.85 25.67 -20.98
CA GLU A 484 25.24 26.98 -21.24
C GLU A 484 25.02 27.80 -19.97
N LYS A 485 25.16 27.18 -18.79
CA LYS A 485 24.97 27.78 -17.47
C LYS A 485 26.27 27.83 -16.65
N ASP A 486 27.41 27.62 -17.29
CA ASP A 486 28.73 27.55 -16.63
C ASP A 486 28.80 26.49 -15.51
N ILE A 487 28.04 25.40 -15.64
CA ILE A 487 28.05 24.26 -14.73
C ILE A 487 28.95 23.17 -15.30
N ALA A 488 29.96 22.73 -14.52
CA ALA A 488 30.88 21.68 -14.94
C ALA A 488 30.22 20.29 -14.97
N ASP A 489 30.85 19.33 -15.65
CA ASP A 489 30.47 17.92 -15.58
C ASP A 489 30.44 17.45 -14.11
N ASP A 490 29.43 16.67 -13.77
CA ASP A 490 29.18 16.12 -12.42
C ASP A 490 29.05 17.14 -11.26
N ASP A 491 28.99 18.45 -11.54
CA ASP A 491 28.83 19.49 -10.50
C ASP A 491 27.37 19.65 -10.05
N ILE A 492 26.91 18.70 -9.23
CA ILE A 492 25.55 18.67 -8.67
C ILE A 492 25.25 19.90 -7.79
N GLU A 493 26.26 20.44 -7.10
CA GLU A 493 26.06 21.59 -6.20
C GLU A 493 25.84 22.89 -6.97
N ALA A 494 26.55 23.10 -8.08
CA ALA A 494 26.25 24.19 -9.00
C ALA A 494 24.86 24.04 -9.65
N ALA A 495 24.47 22.81 -10.02
CA ALA A 495 23.12 22.53 -10.52
C ALA A 495 22.02 22.83 -9.48
N LYS A 496 22.23 22.48 -8.21
CA LYS A 496 21.32 22.84 -7.09
C LYS A 496 21.14 24.36 -6.98
N LYS A 497 22.24 25.11 -6.97
CA LYS A 497 22.20 26.59 -6.90
C LYS A 497 21.45 27.21 -8.07
N HIS A 498 21.65 26.70 -9.29
CA HIS A 498 20.90 27.18 -10.45
C HIS A 498 19.41 26.80 -10.35
N PHE A 499 19.10 25.58 -9.89
CA PHE A 499 17.73 25.11 -9.72
C PHE A 499 16.91 25.98 -8.76
N GLU A 500 17.51 26.48 -7.68
CA GLU A 500 16.86 27.43 -6.75
C GLU A 500 16.43 28.75 -7.42
N THR A 501 17.04 29.13 -8.56
CA THR A 501 16.68 30.33 -9.31
C THR A 501 15.53 30.12 -10.28
N ILE A 502 15.13 28.86 -10.52
CA ILE A 502 14.04 28.52 -11.44
C ILE A 502 12.72 28.86 -10.77
N SER A 503 11.99 29.82 -11.36
CA SER A 503 10.68 30.28 -10.87
C SER A 503 9.50 29.56 -11.55
N ASP A 504 9.76 28.58 -12.40
CA ASP A 504 8.72 27.85 -13.12
C ASP A 504 7.88 27.01 -12.15
N GLN A 505 6.59 27.33 -12.06
CA GLN A 505 5.65 26.61 -11.21
C GLN A 505 5.25 25.26 -11.81
N SER A 506 5.60 24.95 -13.07
CA SER A 506 5.22 23.68 -13.70
C SER A 506 6.07 22.48 -13.28
N VAL A 507 7.20 22.70 -12.61
CA VAL A 507 8.13 21.65 -12.19
C VAL A 507 8.11 21.43 -10.68
N HIS A 508 8.56 20.27 -10.22
CA HIS A 508 8.82 20.02 -8.81
C HIS A 508 9.84 21.01 -8.23
N ASP A 509 9.64 21.47 -7.00
CA ASP A 509 10.46 22.49 -6.32
C ASP A 509 11.61 21.90 -5.48
N ARG A 510 11.56 20.60 -5.21
CA ARG A 510 12.54 19.88 -4.36
C ARG A 510 13.39 18.89 -5.14
N VAL A 511 12.89 18.35 -6.24
CA VAL A 511 13.57 17.27 -6.97
C VAL A 511 13.80 17.67 -8.42
N PHE A 512 15.05 17.52 -8.87
CA PHE A 512 15.43 17.63 -10.27
C PHE A 512 16.25 16.42 -10.71
N LEU A 513 16.49 16.30 -12.01
CA LEU A 513 17.20 15.19 -12.62
C LEU A 513 18.58 15.63 -13.11
N VAL A 514 19.55 14.72 -13.03
CA VAL A 514 20.90 14.89 -13.58
C VAL A 514 21.16 13.77 -14.57
N ILE A 515 21.69 14.14 -15.73
CA ILE A 515 22.21 13.23 -16.73
C ILE A 515 23.74 13.27 -16.67
N ASP A 516 24.31 12.28 -15.99
CA ASP A 516 25.74 12.01 -15.92
C ASP A 516 26.17 10.99 -16.99
N GLU A 517 27.47 10.70 -17.05
CA GLU A 517 28.02 9.72 -17.99
C GLU A 517 27.39 8.33 -17.81
N ALA A 518 27.10 7.91 -16.57
CA ALA A 518 26.49 6.62 -16.29
C ALA A 518 25.04 6.54 -16.81
N THR A 519 24.27 7.60 -16.62
CA THR A 519 22.91 7.74 -17.15
C THR A 519 22.92 7.67 -18.67
N MET A 520 23.82 8.42 -19.34
CA MET A 520 24.00 8.38 -20.80
C MET A 520 24.27 6.96 -21.30
N LYS A 521 25.24 6.27 -20.68
CA LYS A 521 25.61 4.90 -21.05
C LYS A 521 24.42 3.94 -20.89
N SER A 522 23.65 4.04 -19.80
CA SER A 522 22.53 3.14 -19.54
C SER A 522 21.47 3.13 -20.67
N TYR A 523 21.29 4.24 -21.39
CA TYR A 523 20.34 4.35 -22.51
C TYR A 523 20.98 4.15 -23.88
N LEU A 524 22.20 4.64 -24.09
CA LEU A 524 22.88 4.56 -25.39
C LEU A 524 23.49 3.19 -25.63
N GLU A 525 24.05 2.58 -24.60
CA GLU A 525 24.84 1.35 -24.61
C GLU A 525 24.29 0.37 -23.56
N PRO A 526 23.01 -0.08 -23.67
CA PRO A 526 22.39 -0.93 -22.65
C PRO A 526 23.10 -2.28 -22.58
N GLU A 527 23.72 -2.57 -21.44
CA GLU A 527 24.31 -3.89 -21.17
C GLU A 527 23.21 -4.91 -20.83
N PRO A 528 23.34 -6.18 -21.27
CA PRO A 528 22.39 -7.22 -20.88
C PRO A 528 22.28 -7.36 -19.35
N GLY A 529 21.06 -7.19 -18.83
CA GLY A 529 20.79 -7.29 -17.39
C GLY A 529 21.07 -6.03 -16.57
N LYS A 530 21.51 -4.93 -17.19
CA LYS A 530 21.52 -3.61 -16.58
C LYS A 530 20.32 -2.80 -17.04
N ASP A 531 19.76 -2.04 -16.10
CA ASP A 531 18.56 -1.26 -16.36
C ASP A 531 18.88 0.18 -16.66
N LYS A 532 17.95 0.82 -17.37
CA LYS A 532 17.98 2.24 -17.66
C LYS A 532 17.57 3.02 -16.42
N PHE A 533 18.38 4.00 -16.03
CA PHE A 533 18.11 4.82 -14.86
C PHE A 533 18.44 6.28 -15.11
N VAL A 534 17.93 7.16 -14.26
CA VAL A 534 18.29 8.58 -14.19
C VAL A 534 18.62 8.94 -12.75
N ILE A 535 19.49 9.93 -12.53
CA ILE A 535 19.77 10.44 -11.18
C ILE A 535 18.73 11.49 -10.81
N ALA A 536 17.99 11.24 -9.73
CA ALA A 536 17.19 12.24 -9.05
C ALA A 536 17.98 12.86 -7.89
N VAL A 537 17.92 14.19 -7.78
CA VAL A 537 18.63 14.98 -6.77
C VAL A 537 17.64 15.67 -5.85
N ASP A 538 17.86 15.58 -4.54
CA ASP A 538 17.12 16.35 -3.54
C ASP A 538 17.81 17.71 -3.36
N ALA A 539 17.19 18.76 -3.89
CA ALA A 539 17.70 20.12 -3.82
C ALA A 539 17.75 20.66 -2.38
N LYS A 540 16.92 20.13 -1.47
CA LYS A 540 16.86 20.57 -0.08
C LYS A 540 17.75 19.74 0.85
N TYR A 541 18.46 18.73 0.33
CA TYR A 541 19.38 17.92 1.13
C TYR A 541 20.66 18.69 1.46
N ASN A 542 20.97 18.77 2.75
CA ASN A 542 22.21 19.34 3.27
C ASN A 542 23.05 18.27 3.98
N PRO A 543 24.30 18.01 3.55
CA PRO A 543 25.15 16.98 4.17
C PRO A 543 25.59 17.31 5.60
N THR A 544 25.39 18.55 6.08
CA THR A 544 25.70 18.92 7.47
C THR A 544 24.57 18.56 8.44
N ASP A 545 23.40 18.20 7.94
CA ASP A 545 22.29 17.78 8.78
C ASP A 545 22.62 16.45 9.47
N GLU A 546 22.06 16.22 10.66
CA GLU A 546 22.28 14.96 11.38
C GLU A 546 21.84 13.77 10.52
N GLU A 547 22.64 12.69 10.53
CA GLU A 547 22.33 11.49 9.75
C GLU A 547 20.94 10.96 10.12
N ASN A 548 20.07 10.89 9.12
CA ASN A 548 18.73 10.35 9.31
C ASN A 548 18.81 8.83 9.51
N VAL A 549 18.61 8.38 10.75
CA VAL A 549 18.60 6.95 11.13
C VAL A 549 17.53 6.13 10.39
N GLU A 550 16.51 6.79 9.83
CA GLU A 550 15.45 6.18 9.02
C GLU A 550 15.87 5.97 7.56
N SER A 551 16.98 6.59 7.15
CA SER A 551 17.57 6.52 5.80
C SER A 551 19.11 6.45 5.82
N PRO A 552 19.70 5.38 6.39
CA PRO A 552 21.14 5.29 6.63
C PRO A 552 21.97 5.46 5.35
N GLY A 553 23.01 6.30 5.40
CA GLY A 553 23.92 6.50 4.26
C GLY A 553 23.33 7.22 3.04
N TYR A 554 22.15 7.86 3.16
CA TYR A 554 21.60 8.70 2.08
C TYR A 554 22.49 9.93 1.84
N LYS A 555 22.67 10.31 0.56
CA LYS A 555 23.60 11.39 0.16
C LYS A 555 22.95 12.51 -0.66
N GLY A 556 21.63 12.65 -0.58
CA GLY A 556 20.90 13.65 -1.36
C GLY A 556 20.66 13.30 -2.83
N THR A 557 21.03 12.09 -3.27
CA THR A 557 20.81 11.61 -4.64
C THR A 557 20.31 10.18 -4.65
N LEU A 558 19.55 9.82 -5.68
CA LEU A 558 19.01 8.49 -5.88
C LEU A 558 18.94 8.17 -7.38
N ARG A 559 19.52 7.05 -7.81
CA ARG A 559 19.26 6.53 -9.16
C ARG A 559 17.88 5.88 -9.18
N ILE A 560 17.05 6.21 -10.17
CA ILE A 560 15.69 5.70 -10.30
C ILE A 560 15.52 5.16 -11.71
N LEU A 561 14.84 4.01 -11.84
CA LEU A 561 14.49 3.47 -13.16
C LEU A 561 13.67 4.49 -13.96
N GLY A 562 13.97 4.64 -15.26
CA GLY A 562 13.19 5.52 -16.14
C GLY A 562 11.70 5.23 -16.08
N SER A 563 11.33 3.94 -16.10
CA SER A 563 9.95 3.47 -16.01
C SER A 563 9.18 3.89 -14.74
N LEU A 564 9.89 4.21 -13.65
CA LEU A 564 9.31 4.57 -12.37
C LEU A 564 9.24 6.08 -12.13
N LEU A 565 9.75 6.90 -13.07
CA LEU A 565 9.85 8.34 -12.90
C LEU A 565 8.47 8.98 -12.66
N TRP A 566 7.46 8.62 -13.44
CA TRP A 566 6.11 9.17 -13.31
C TRP A 566 5.15 8.26 -12.55
N ASP A 567 5.18 6.96 -12.83
CA ASP A 567 4.33 5.94 -12.20
C ASP A 567 4.52 5.86 -10.68
N GLU A 568 5.67 6.28 -10.18
CA GLU A 568 6.03 6.13 -8.78
C GLU A 568 6.62 7.42 -8.20
N LEU A 569 7.79 7.89 -8.66
CA LEU A 569 8.40 9.08 -8.06
C LEU A 569 7.48 10.32 -8.20
N GLY A 570 7.00 10.59 -9.42
CA GLY A 570 6.08 11.70 -9.70
C GLY A 570 4.81 11.61 -8.85
N ALA A 571 4.14 10.45 -8.85
CA ALA A 571 2.96 10.22 -8.03
C ALA A 571 3.22 10.46 -6.53
N LEU A 572 4.32 9.93 -6.00
CA LEU A 572 4.67 10.08 -4.58
C LEU A 572 5.00 11.52 -4.20
N LEU A 573 5.66 12.28 -5.08
CA LEU A 573 5.98 13.69 -4.88
C LEU A 573 4.74 14.59 -4.97
N ILE A 574 3.84 14.32 -5.94
CA ILE A 574 2.56 15.03 -6.09
C ILE A 574 1.71 14.87 -4.81
N MET A 575 1.63 13.64 -4.31
CA MET A 575 0.94 13.32 -3.05
C MET A 575 1.75 13.68 -1.80
N GLN A 576 2.97 14.18 -1.96
CA GLN A 576 3.92 14.48 -0.87
C GLN A 576 4.17 13.30 0.10
N SER A 577 3.86 12.08 -0.32
CA SER A 577 3.84 10.86 0.49
C SER A 577 5.23 10.34 0.85
N ALA A 578 6.21 10.54 -0.05
CA ALA A 578 7.58 10.09 0.11
C ALA A 578 8.53 10.97 -0.73
N PHE A 579 9.66 11.32 -0.15
CA PHE A 579 10.79 11.98 -0.82
C PHE A 579 11.91 10.98 -1.12
N LEU A 580 12.93 11.42 -1.85
CA LEU A 580 14.08 10.58 -2.24
C LEU A 580 14.75 9.90 -1.04
N GLU A 581 14.89 10.61 0.08
CA GLU A 581 15.42 10.04 1.33
C GLU A 581 14.57 8.86 1.82
N ASN A 582 13.24 8.90 1.64
CA ASN A 582 12.35 7.84 2.08
C ASN A 582 12.40 6.62 1.15
N LEU A 583 12.77 6.81 -0.12
CA LEU A 583 12.91 5.76 -1.12
C LEU A 583 14.28 5.08 -1.07
N TRP A 584 15.34 5.80 -0.67
CA TRP A 584 16.71 5.31 -0.58
C TRP A 584 16.87 3.96 0.12
N PRO A 585 16.21 3.67 1.27
CA PRO A 585 16.33 2.36 1.91
C PRO A 585 15.91 1.16 1.04
N MET A 586 15.10 1.38 0.01
CA MET A 586 14.73 0.33 -0.94
C MET A 586 15.82 0.07 -1.99
N ALA A 587 16.68 1.07 -2.24
CA ALA A 587 17.76 1.05 -3.22
C ALA A 587 19.14 0.77 -2.61
N MET A 588 19.36 1.03 -1.32
CA MET A 588 20.70 0.99 -0.71
C MET A 588 21.38 -0.40 -0.69
N HIS A 589 20.62 -1.48 -0.97
CA HIS A 589 21.16 -2.84 -1.15
C HIS A 589 21.18 -3.28 -2.62
N ASP A 590 20.91 -2.38 -3.55
CA ASP A 590 21.17 -2.58 -4.96
C ASP A 590 22.66 -2.29 -5.24
N ALA A 591 23.29 -3.11 -6.09
CA ALA A 591 24.72 -2.97 -6.37
C ALA A 591 25.07 -1.65 -7.08
N GLU A 592 24.12 -1.10 -7.85
CA GLU A 592 24.27 0.16 -8.59
C GLU A 592 23.59 1.33 -7.85
N GLY A 593 22.94 1.05 -6.70
CA GLY A 593 22.16 2.01 -5.93
C GLY A 593 20.89 2.46 -6.65
N VAL A 594 20.34 1.62 -7.54
CA VAL A 594 19.16 1.94 -8.35
C VAL A 594 17.90 1.57 -7.57
N TYR A 595 16.99 2.53 -7.45
CA TYR A 595 15.63 2.31 -6.97
C TYR A 595 14.79 1.63 -8.05
N ARG A 596 14.41 0.38 -7.76
CA ARG A 596 13.68 -0.52 -8.65
C ARG A 596 12.21 -0.70 -8.25
N GLY A 597 11.69 0.25 -7.48
CA GLY A 597 10.34 0.23 -6.93
C GLY A 597 10.28 -0.34 -5.51
N ILE A 598 9.07 -0.37 -4.96
CA ILE A 598 8.85 -0.87 -3.60
C ILE A 598 9.27 -2.34 -3.45
N ARG A 599 9.91 -2.66 -2.32
CA ARG A 599 10.34 -4.02 -1.98
C ARG A 599 9.42 -4.61 -0.92
N VAL A 600 8.97 -5.83 -1.16
CA VAL A 600 8.17 -6.64 -0.22
C VAL A 600 9.01 -7.57 0.66
N THR A 601 10.33 -7.55 0.47
CA THR A 601 11.30 -8.28 1.29
C THR A 601 11.83 -7.39 2.41
N SER A 602 12.29 -8.00 3.52
CA SER A 602 12.87 -7.25 4.64
C SER A 602 13.99 -6.30 4.23
N VAL A 603 13.85 -5.03 4.62
CA VAL A 603 14.88 -4.01 4.45
C VAL A 603 15.82 -4.08 5.63
N LEU A 604 17.12 -4.25 5.38
CA LEU A 604 18.15 -4.29 6.42
C LEU A 604 18.67 -2.88 6.74
N LYS A 605 19.18 -2.63 7.94
CA LYS A 605 19.67 -1.30 8.36
C LYS A 605 21.08 -0.94 7.86
N PHE A 606 21.67 -1.78 7.02
CA PHE A 606 23.02 -1.58 6.50
C PHE A 606 23.04 -0.44 5.49
N SER A 607 24.06 0.41 5.58
CA SER A 607 24.21 1.65 4.81
C SER A 607 24.69 1.41 3.37
N SER A 608 25.14 0.18 3.07
CA SER A 608 25.64 -0.18 1.75
C SER A 608 25.36 -1.65 1.37
N TYR A 609 25.42 -1.91 0.06
CA TYR A 609 25.40 -3.25 -0.51
C TYR A 609 26.50 -4.16 0.07
N GLN A 610 27.73 -3.64 0.22
CA GLN A 610 28.86 -4.43 0.71
C GLN A 610 28.64 -4.90 2.16
N GLU A 611 28.11 -4.03 3.02
CA GLU A 611 27.75 -4.42 4.39
C GLU A 611 26.66 -5.50 4.42
N ASN A 612 25.64 -5.37 3.56
CA ASN A 612 24.58 -6.36 3.43
C ASN A 612 25.15 -7.72 2.97
N LEU A 613 26.01 -7.71 1.95
CA LEU A 613 26.67 -8.91 1.43
C LEU A 613 27.53 -9.59 2.49
N ASN A 614 28.37 -8.82 3.19
CA ASN A 614 29.21 -9.31 4.28
C ASN A 614 28.36 -9.97 5.38
N TRP A 615 27.23 -9.34 5.75
CA TRP A 615 26.31 -9.90 6.73
C TRP A 615 25.65 -11.20 6.27
N ARG A 616 25.23 -11.29 5.00
CA ARG A 616 24.65 -12.51 4.43
C ARG A 616 25.65 -13.66 4.44
N LEU A 617 26.87 -13.41 3.96
CA LEU A 617 27.95 -14.39 3.95
C LEU A 617 28.27 -14.89 5.36
N ALA A 618 28.40 -13.97 6.33
CA ALA A 618 28.62 -14.34 7.73
C ALA A 618 27.47 -15.19 8.29
N SER A 619 26.22 -14.83 7.98
CA SER A 619 25.02 -15.54 8.46
C SER A 619 24.91 -16.96 7.90
N GLU A 620 25.41 -17.21 6.68
CA GLU A 620 25.42 -18.55 6.08
C GLU A 620 26.61 -19.43 6.53
N ILE A 621 27.79 -18.83 6.68
CA ILE A 621 29.04 -19.55 6.95
C ILE A 621 29.20 -19.86 8.44
N VAL A 622 28.92 -18.91 9.33
CA VAL A 622 29.16 -19.05 10.78
C VAL A 622 28.43 -20.25 11.38
N PRO A 623 27.15 -20.52 11.10
CA PRO A 623 26.47 -21.70 11.63
C PRO A 623 27.12 -23.02 11.19
N LYS A 624 27.59 -23.09 9.93
CA LYS A 624 28.27 -24.27 9.39
C LYS A 624 29.62 -24.50 10.09
N LEU A 625 30.38 -23.43 10.33
CA LEU A 625 31.64 -23.50 11.07
C LEU A 625 31.44 -23.91 12.54
N VAL A 626 30.41 -23.37 13.21
CA VAL A 626 30.07 -23.75 14.59
C VAL A 626 29.65 -25.22 14.66
N ALA A 627 28.83 -25.69 13.72
CA ALA A 627 28.43 -27.10 13.64
C ALA A 627 29.62 -28.03 13.37
N PHE A 628 30.54 -27.63 12.49
CA PHE A 628 31.76 -28.37 12.20
C PHE A 628 32.67 -28.47 13.44
N ARG A 629 32.89 -27.35 14.14
CA ARG A 629 33.68 -27.32 15.38
C ARG A 629 33.07 -28.20 16.48
N ARG A 630 31.75 -28.16 16.67
CA ARG A 630 31.05 -29.07 17.62
C ARG A 630 31.23 -30.55 17.26
N ARG A 631 31.25 -30.90 15.97
CA ARG A 631 31.53 -32.28 15.51
C ARG A 631 32.98 -32.70 15.78
N LEU A 632 33.94 -31.80 15.62
CA LEU A 632 35.35 -32.07 15.96
C LEU A 632 35.55 -32.25 17.46
N GLU A 633 34.97 -31.39 18.30
CA GLU A 633 35.03 -31.49 19.75
C GLU A 633 34.35 -32.77 20.27
N PHE A 634 33.27 -33.23 19.63
CA PHE A 634 32.63 -34.50 19.95
C PHE A 634 33.48 -35.72 19.55
N ARG A 635 34.25 -35.62 18.46
CA ARG A 635 35.17 -36.68 18.02
C ARG A 635 36.45 -36.77 18.86
N GLN A 636 36.90 -35.67 19.48
CA GLN A 636 38.05 -35.66 20.39
C GLN A 636 37.72 -36.13 21.82
N ARG A 637 36.43 -36.20 22.18
CA ARG A 637 35.95 -36.69 23.48
C ARG A 637 35.54 -38.18 23.47
N ARG A 638 35.66 -38.84 22.32
CA ARG A 638 35.64 -40.30 22.17
C ARG A 638 37.06 -40.76 21.92
#